data_AF-Q6CFU3-F1
#
_entry.id   AF-Q6CFU3-F1
#
_cell.length_a   1.000
_cell.length_b   1.000
_cell.length_c   1.000
_cell.angle_alpha   90.00
_cell.angle_beta   90.00
_cell.angle_gamma   90.00
#
_symmetry.space_group_name_H-M   'P 1'
#
loop_
_entity.id
_entity.type
_entity.pdbx_description
1 polymer ?
#
loop_
_entity_poly.entity_id
_entity_poly.type
_entity_poly.pdbx_seq_one_letter_code
_entity_poly.pdbx_strand_id
1 'polypeptide(L)'
;MQLTDDHKKDLEKLGEELKGKEEHTVAGEDEEDVNHGADDSEDAEDEDAEDENDYTELDVDIVCQFIKDAAREAEKTGDYISYATVIDIHCSDPSRYKHVDRVKILTSLLEVLRTNPKICEEIGWDLPALLLPYFNVEDFDFNDGLEGHPTFYPLIMLFSTLAEYGNPKELFLKTVETLSTLTCDRAPENDKLKFKQAESLRKFEVCKFHVLEELMSSCMKKIKTQYPSRFLASAASAILMFSARNAALFRHFPLIVGILARRVYVFIRDWGMDGDEPMDMSPDEQAKSAKILQSLSTYFFYSWFHRVAVRWSSNLFREIKHSIHELPRAERAKYDNPKSNGSAVYTIYNRWGTLALSLDLDPSQYFLPLIQEIQEDVQEATKGGLDDTLAGFSKSSLSDASPIAFVDYSMYDDASEIPLSQEGLLMLATQYMMENRDHSLNISLDQLVSLTLYLVHRSSPKEPLPFAITDLLLFWGWWTLKDMERPEVRQLDEAFYVKYLQFLVFISASSPLPEIRNIAYTLCGRLLYLQHESVSFAFIADTIADCPFENAQVAMVGILKRLMIPDEISDQLSKLRIPDVPTREGVEHQKASQTTIPTTPEHVDTIKSLCNAALEQENTHLVITWLNFLSTVKLDCGFAGDYAERVEKVIDEVEDENDRTLIRLALDVLAKTV
;
A
#
# COMPACT_ATOMS: atom_id res chain seq x y z
N MET A 1 -19.57 17.81 -12.91
CA MET A 1 -20.86 17.09 -13.02
C MET A 1 -21.91 18.13 -13.41
N GLN A 2 -22.49 18.09 -14.62
CA GLN A 2 -23.62 18.96 -14.98
C GLN A 2 -24.91 18.27 -14.54
N LEU A 3 -25.69 18.91 -13.67
CA LEU A 3 -27.00 18.43 -13.22
C LEU A 3 -27.97 18.40 -14.41
N THR A 4 -28.56 17.23 -14.67
CA THR A 4 -29.61 17.03 -15.67
C THR A 4 -30.90 17.73 -15.26
N ASP A 5 -31.70 18.15 -16.25
CA ASP A 5 -32.95 18.92 -16.05
C ASP A 5 -34.00 18.21 -15.19
N ASP A 6 -33.92 16.88 -15.07
CA ASP A 6 -34.80 16.11 -14.18
C ASP A 6 -34.56 16.43 -12.70
N HIS A 7 -33.31 16.70 -12.29
CA HIS A 7 -33.01 17.10 -10.91
C HIS A 7 -33.51 18.51 -10.56
N LYS A 8 -33.69 19.40 -11.55
CA LYS A 8 -34.30 20.72 -11.33
C LYS A 8 -35.80 20.60 -11.06
N LYS A 9 -36.49 19.68 -11.73
CA LYS A 9 -37.92 19.42 -11.51
C LYS A 9 -38.20 18.80 -10.15
N ASP A 10 -37.33 17.92 -9.68
CA ASP A 10 -37.48 17.32 -8.35
C ASP A 10 -37.27 18.37 -7.23
N LEU A 11 -36.41 19.37 -7.46
CA LEU A 11 -36.22 20.51 -6.56
C LEU A 11 -37.43 21.46 -6.48
N GLU A 12 -38.11 21.73 -7.60
CA GLU A 12 -39.34 22.54 -7.60
C GLU A 12 -40.47 21.83 -6.83
N LYS A 13 -40.56 20.50 -6.98
CA LYS A 13 -41.57 19.69 -6.31
C LYS A 13 -41.37 19.62 -4.80
N LEU A 14 -40.12 19.52 -4.34
CA LEU A 14 -39.78 19.51 -2.92
C LEU A 14 -40.06 20.87 -2.26
N GLY A 15 -39.87 21.97 -3.00
CA GLY A 15 -40.19 23.33 -2.54
C GLY A 15 -41.68 23.60 -2.36
N GLU A 16 -42.54 22.97 -3.17
CA GLU A 16 -43.99 23.06 -3.01
C GLU A 16 -44.52 22.20 -1.84
N GLU A 17 -43.93 21.03 -1.61
CA GLU A 17 -44.32 20.15 -0.49
C GLU A 17 -43.96 20.72 0.89
N LEU A 18 -42.87 21.50 0.99
CA LEU A 18 -42.47 22.17 2.23
C LEU A 18 -43.37 23.37 2.56
N LYS A 19 -43.84 24.13 1.55
CA LYS A 19 -44.80 25.22 1.75
C LYS A 19 -46.18 24.73 2.21
N GLY A 20 -46.58 23.52 1.82
CA GLY A 20 -47.87 22.94 2.21
C GLY A 20 -47.94 22.47 3.67
N LYS A 21 -46.81 22.33 4.38
CA LYS A 21 -46.77 21.85 5.78
C LYS A 21 -46.80 22.96 6.83
N GLU A 22 -46.52 24.21 6.48
CA GLU A 22 -46.54 25.33 7.43
C GLU A 22 -47.96 25.89 7.69
N GLU A 23 -48.97 25.55 6.89
CA GLU A 23 -50.34 26.06 7.05
C GLU A 23 -51.26 25.21 7.96
N HIS A 24 -50.75 24.15 8.60
CA HIS A 24 -51.55 23.24 9.41
C HIS A 24 -50.94 22.95 10.79
N THR A 25 -50.74 23.97 11.62
CA THR A 25 -50.60 23.78 13.09
C THR A 25 -50.87 25.08 13.87
N VAL A 26 -52.14 25.53 13.91
CA VAL A 26 -52.61 26.47 14.96
C VAL A 26 -54.07 26.15 15.31
N ALA A 27 -54.29 25.56 16.49
CA ALA A 27 -55.51 25.48 17.32
C ALA A 27 -55.43 24.17 18.15
N GLY A 28 -55.61 24.09 19.47
CA GLY A 28 -55.98 25.01 20.56
C GLY A 28 -56.20 24.14 21.82
N GLU A 29 -56.06 24.76 23.00
CA GLU A 29 -56.83 24.51 24.26
C GLU A 29 -56.84 23.09 24.89
N ASP A 30 -56.88 22.82 26.20
CA ASP A 30 -56.92 23.57 27.46
C ASP A 30 -56.66 22.57 28.63
N GLU A 31 -56.25 23.12 29.79
CA GLU A 31 -56.50 22.75 31.21
C GLU A 31 -56.68 21.28 31.68
N GLU A 32 -55.91 20.88 32.70
CA GLU A 32 -56.37 20.60 34.09
C GLU A 32 -55.29 19.86 34.94
N ASP A 33 -54.62 20.61 35.83
CA ASP A 33 -54.64 20.53 37.29
C ASP A 33 -54.28 19.24 38.12
N VAL A 34 -53.61 19.53 39.27
CA VAL A 34 -53.58 18.83 40.58
C VAL A 34 -52.35 18.01 41.07
N ASN A 35 -51.74 18.59 42.13
CA ASN A 35 -51.02 18.04 43.33
C ASN A 35 -49.63 17.41 43.18
N HIS A 36 -48.57 17.82 43.90
CA HIS A 36 -48.26 18.17 45.32
C HIS A 36 -47.24 17.16 45.85
N GLY A 37 -46.13 17.65 46.38
CA GLY A 37 -45.13 16.86 47.10
C GLY A 37 -43.86 17.65 47.32
N ALA A 38 -43.87 18.50 48.34
CA ALA A 38 -42.70 19.18 48.89
C ALA A 38 -41.82 18.18 49.66
N ASP A 39 -40.49 18.36 49.60
CA ASP A 39 -39.64 18.15 50.78
C ASP A 39 -38.36 19.00 50.67
N ASP A 40 -38.04 19.66 51.78
CA ASP A 40 -36.99 20.65 51.99
C ASP A 40 -35.63 19.99 52.33
N SER A 41 -34.52 20.65 51.99
CA SER A 41 -33.29 20.82 52.80
C SER A 41 -32.19 21.49 51.95
N GLU A 42 -31.92 22.76 52.19
CA GLU A 42 -30.87 23.29 53.09
C GLU A 42 -29.51 23.51 52.38
N ASP A 43 -29.35 24.76 51.93
CA ASP A 43 -28.18 25.64 51.91
C ASP A 43 -26.81 25.06 52.33
N ALA A 44 -25.85 25.14 51.40
CA ALA A 44 -24.45 25.38 51.71
C ALA A 44 -23.88 26.35 50.66
N GLU A 45 -23.68 27.60 51.09
CA GLU A 45 -22.88 28.61 50.42
C GLU A 45 -21.40 28.19 50.48
N ASP A 46 -20.74 28.10 49.32
CA ASP A 46 -19.29 28.30 49.18
C ASP A 46 -19.09 29.12 47.90
N GLU A 47 -18.87 30.43 48.08
CA GLU A 47 -18.30 31.33 47.09
C GLU A 47 -16.81 30.98 46.87
N ASP A 48 -16.32 31.29 45.66
CA ASP A 48 -14.91 31.34 45.22
C ASP A 48 -14.29 30.10 44.55
N ALA A 49 -14.68 29.89 43.27
CA ALA A 49 -13.74 29.59 42.18
C ALA A 49 -14.36 30.00 40.83
N GLU A 50 -14.40 31.31 40.57
CA GLU A 50 -14.62 31.87 39.23
C GLU A 50 -13.46 31.46 38.30
N ASP A 51 -13.78 30.63 37.29
CA ASP A 51 -13.42 30.81 35.87
C ASP A 51 -13.86 29.55 35.08
N GLU A 52 -15.15 29.21 35.14
CA GLU A 52 -15.77 28.27 34.19
C GLU A 52 -16.34 29.06 32.99
N ASN A 53 -15.60 29.02 31.89
CA ASN A 53 -16.06 29.15 30.49
C ASN A 53 -17.43 29.82 30.26
N ASP A 54 -17.45 31.16 30.33
CA ASP A 54 -18.51 31.96 29.73
C ASP A 54 -18.34 31.99 28.20
N TYR A 55 -18.73 30.91 27.52
CA TYR A 55 -18.94 30.93 26.07
C TYR A 55 -20.29 31.60 25.81
N THR A 56 -20.29 32.92 25.61
CA THR A 56 -21.42 33.58 24.95
C THR A 56 -21.65 32.91 23.59
N GLU A 57 -22.73 32.13 23.45
CA GLU A 57 -23.17 31.60 22.14
C GLU A 57 -23.34 32.80 21.19
N LEU A 58 -22.46 32.89 20.18
CA LEU A 58 -22.59 33.92 19.15
C LEU A 58 -23.86 33.68 18.35
N ASP A 59 -24.72 34.69 18.27
CA ASP A 59 -25.91 34.65 17.42
C ASP A 59 -25.48 34.56 15.94
N VAL A 60 -25.79 33.41 15.33
CA VAL A 60 -25.38 33.07 13.97
C VAL A 60 -26.08 33.93 12.92
N ASP A 61 -27.29 34.42 13.21
CA ASP A 61 -28.00 35.30 12.30
C ASP A 61 -27.30 36.68 12.27
N ILE A 62 -26.74 37.14 13.40
CA ILE A 62 -25.88 38.33 13.45
C ILE A 62 -24.58 38.10 12.65
N VAL A 63 -23.95 36.94 12.79
CA VAL A 63 -22.73 36.59 12.01
C VAL A 63 -23.02 36.61 10.52
N CYS A 64 -24.13 36.00 10.08
CA CYS A 64 -24.53 36.00 8.67
C CYS A 64 -24.81 37.41 8.16
N GLN A 65 -25.40 38.27 8.99
CA GLN A 65 -25.63 39.67 8.66
C GLN A 65 -24.32 40.44 8.52
N PHE A 66 -23.35 40.24 9.40
CA PHE A 66 -22.02 40.85 9.29
C PHE A 66 -21.31 40.44 8.00
N ILE A 67 -21.36 39.15 7.62
CA ILE A 67 -20.81 38.68 6.34
C ILE A 67 -21.46 39.43 5.16
N LYS A 68 -22.79 39.59 5.16
CA LYS A 68 -23.52 40.28 4.08
C LYS A 68 -23.29 41.79 4.06
N ASP A 69 -23.22 42.43 5.22
CA ASP A 69 -23.00 43.88 5.34
C ASP A 69 -21.57 44.26 4.96
N ALA A 70 -20.57 43.51 5.45
CA ALA A 70 -19.17 43.72 5.13
C ALA A 70 -18.90 43.50 3.63
N ALA A 71 -19.57 42.54 3.00
CA ALA A 71 -19.49 42.35 1.54
C ALA A 71 -20.05 43.55 0.77
N ARG A 72 -21.22 44.08 1.19
CA ARG A 72 -21.82 45.28 0.60
C ARG A 72 -20.96 46.53 0.80
N GLU A 73 -20.22 46.60 1.89
CA GLU A 73 -19.26 47.68 2.14
C GLU A 73 -18.00 47.52 1.27
N ALA A 74 -17.45 46.32 1.17
CA ALA A 74 -16.29 46.03 0.32
C ALA A 74 -16.59 46.30 -1.16
N GLU A 75 -17.80 45.98 -1.64
CA GLU A 75 -18.22 46.30 -3.01
C GLU A 75 -18.20 47.82 -3.29
N LYS A 76 -18.59 48.63 -2.29
CA LYS A 76 -18.64 50.10 -2.41
C LYS A 76 -17.27 50.75 -2.26
N THR A 77 -16.47 50.25 -1.32
CA THR A 77 -15.19 50.87 -0.90
C THR A 77 -13.99 50.33 -1.65
N GLY A 78 -14.09 49.10 -2.17
CA GLY A 78 -12.97 48.33 -2.73
C GLY A 78 -12.04 47.77 -1.65
N ASP A 79 -12.41 47.83 -0.36
CA ASP A 79 -11.62 47.29 0.75
C ASP A 79 -11.92 45.80 0.98
N TYR A 80 -11.35 44.96 0.13
CA TYR A 80 -11.52 43.50 0.22
C TYR A 80 -10.74 42.87 1.38
N ILE A 81 -9.71 43.54 1.91
CA ILE A 81 -8.90 43.03 3.02
C ILE A 81 -9.71 43.05 4.32
N SER A 82 -10.43 44.15 4.56
CA SER A 82 -11.34 44.23 5.71
C SER A 82 -12.42 43.15 5.63
N TYR A 83 -12.95 42.86 4.44
CA TYR A 83 -13.90 41.77 4.26
C TYR A 83 -13.27 40.39 4.53
N ALA A 84 -12.08 40.12 4.01
CA ALA A 84 -11.36 38.87 4.31
C ALA A 84 -11.13 38.68 5.82
N THR A 85 -10.82 39.76 6.53
CA THR A 85 -10.65 39.73 8.00
C THR A 85 -11.95 39.37 8.72
N VAL A 86 -13.10 39.90 8.26
CA VAL A 86 -14.42 39.52 8.81
C VAL A 86 -14.67 38.03 8.59
N ILE A 87 -14.35 37.50 7.41
CA ILE A 87 -14.49 36.05 7.14
C ILE A 87 -13.56 35.24 8.04
N ASP A 88 -12.30 35.64 8.22
CA ASP A 88 -11.36 34.94 9.09
C ASP A 88 -11.84 34.91 10.56
N ILE A 89 -12.28 36.04 11.10
CA ILE A 89 -12.79 36.14 12.49
C ILE A 89 -13.99 35.22 12.73
N HIS A 90 -14.90 35.12 11.76
CA HIS A 90 -16.16 34.42 11.93
C HIS A 90 -16.14 32.98 11.43
N CYS A 91 -15.24 32.62 10.52
CA CYS A 91 -15.25 31.32 9.86
C CYS A 91 -13.97 30.49 10.08
N SER A 92 -12.95 31.00 10.76
CA SER A 92 -11.70 30.24 11.03
C SER A 92 -11.91 29.00 11.91
N ASP A 93 -12.84 29.05 12.86
CA ASP A 93 -13.08 27.98 13.83
C ASP A 93 -14.55 27.50 13.79
N PRO A 94 -14.83 26.37 13.10
CA PRO A 94 -16.17 25.78 13.04
C PRO A 94 -16.67 25.25 14.38
N SER A 95 -15.78 24.95 15.34
CA SER A 95 -16.17 24.34 16.62
C SER A 95 -17.05 25.28 17.47
N ARG A 96 -16.98 26.58 17.19
CA ARG A 96 -17.80 27.64 17.80
C ARG A 96 -19.28 27.58 17.43
N TYR A 97 -19.66 26.77 16.44
CA TYR A 97 -21.02 26.73 15.90
C TYR A 97 -21.58 25.32 15.88
N LYS A 98 -22.90 25.18 16.07
CA LYS A 98 -23.62 23.91 15.89
C LYS A 98 -23.74 23.57 14.40
N HIS A 99 -24.05 22.31 14.07
CA HIS A 99 -24.12 21.85 12.68
C HIS A 99 -25.08 22.66 11.79
N VAL A 100 -26.27 23.00 12.29
CA VAL A 100 -27.26 23.80 11.57
C VAL A 100 -26.71 25.20 11.27
N ASP A 101 -25.99 25.77 12.22
CA ASP A 101 -25.42 27.11 12.12
C ASP A 101 -24.24 27.16 11.16
N ARG A 102 -23.39 26.13 11.16
CA ARG A 102 -22.33 25.97 10.16
C ARG A 102 -22.91 25.99 8.74
N VAL A 103 -24.04 25.32 8.49
CA VAL A 103 -24.72 25.35 7.19
C VAL A 103 -25.20 26.75 6.83
N LYS A 104 -25.82 27.48 7.77
CA LYS A 104 -26.28 28.86 7.55
C LYS A 104 -25.12 29.80 7.17
N ILE A 105 -23.99 29.70 7.88
CA ILE A 105 -22.79 30.50 7.63
C ILE A 105 -22.24 30.20 6.23
N LEU A 106 -22.03 28.92 5.90
CA LEU A 106 -21.52 28.49 4.59
C LEU A 106 -22.47 28.91 3.45
N THR A 107 -23.78 28.84 3.67
CA THR A 107 -24.78 29.24 2.68
C THR A 107 -24.79 30.75 2.47
N SER A 108 -24.68 31.54 3.54
CA SER A 108 -24.56 33.00 3.45
C SER A 108 -23.29 33.42 2.72
N LEU A 109 -22.16 32.77 3.01
CA LEU A 109 -20.91 33.01 2.28
C LEU A 109 -21.03 32.65 0.79
N LEU A 110 -21.64 31.50 0.48
CA LEU A 110 -21.87 31.05 -0.90
C LEU A 110 -22.73 32.04 -1.68
N GLU A 111 -23.80 32.55 -1.08
CA GLU A 111 -24.67 33.58 -1.67
C GLU A 111 -23.86 34.82 -2.02
N VAL A 112 -23.07 35.33 -1.07
CA VAL A 112 -22.24 36.53 -1.28
C VAL A 112 -21.24 36.35 -2.42
N LEU A 113 -20.50 35.23 -2.44
CA LEU A 113 -19.46 34.99 -3.45
C LEU A 113 -20.03 34.81 -4.86
N ARG A 114 -21.23 34.23 -4.99
CA ARG A 114 -21.91 34.09 -6.29
C ARG A 114 -22.48 35.39 -6.81
N THR A 115 -23.08 36.19 -5.93
CA THR A 115 -23.66 37.48 -6.33
C THR A 115 -22.57 38.50 -6.63
N ASN A 116 -21.37 38.36 -6.05
CA ASN A 116 -20.27 39.30 -6.19
C ASN A 116 -18.99 38.60 -6.69
N PRO A 117 -18.87 38.28 -8.00
CA PRO A 117 -17.69 37.60 -8.55
C PRO A 117 -16.38 38.32 -8.26
N LYS A 118 -16.40 39.66 -8.24
CA LYS A 118 -15.21 40.48 -7.95
C LYS A 118 -14.68 40.29 -6.53
N ILE A 119 -15.58 40.10 -5.55
CA ILE A 119 -15.18 39.78 -4.18
C ILE A 119 -14.50 38.40 -4.17
N CYS A 120 -15.09 37.42 -4.86
CA CYS A 120 -14.52 36.08 -4.98
C CYS A 120 -13.15 36.09 -5.67
N GLU A 121 -12.94 36.95 -6.67
CA GLU A 121 -11.67 37.10 -7.38
C GLU A 121 -10.54 37.55 -6.42
N GLU A 122 -10.81 38.52 -5.55
CA GLU A 122 -9.84 39.17 -4.68
C GLU A 122 -9.54 38.41 -3.38
N ILE A 123 -10.56 37.79 -2.76
CA ILE A 123 -10.39 37.10 -1.47
C ILE A 123 -10.41 35.56 -1.59
N GLY A 124 -10.77 35.03 -2.75
CA GLY A 124 -11.06 33.61 -2.91
C GLY A 124 -9.88 32.69 -2.62
N TRP A 125 -8.65 33.18 -2.77
CA TRP A 125 -7.43 32.40 -2.56
C TRP A 125 -7.19 32.01 -1.10
N ASP A 126 -7.69 32.77 -0.12
CA ASP A 126 -7.47 32.49 1.30
C ASP A 126 -8.49 31.48 1.88
N LEU A 127 -9.64 31.36 1.21
CA LEU A 127 -10.77 30.55 1.67
C LEU A 127 -10.53 29.03 1.72
N PRO A 128 -9.73 28.37 0.84
CA PRO A 128 -9.58 26.92 0.88
C PRO A 128 -9.14 26.39 2.25
N ALA A 129 -8.10 26.97 2.85
CA ALA A 129 -7.57 26.53 4.15
C ALA A 129 -8.60 26.73 5.27
N LEU A 130 -9.33 27.84 5.24
CA LEU A 130 -10.37 28.19 6.21
C LEU A 130 -11.62 27.29 6.08
N LEU A 131 -11.93 26.79 4.89
CA LEU A 131 -13.12 25.95 4.65
C LEU A 131 -12.88 24.46 4.96
N LEU A 132 -11.64 23.97 4.94
CA LEU A 132 -11.33 22.55 5.19
C LEU A 132 -11.78 22.02 6.57
N PRO A 133 -11.66 22.79 7.66
CA PRO A 133 -12.19 22.39 8.97
C PRO A 133 -13.70 22.11 8.99
N TYR A 134 -14.49 22.67 8.06
CA TYR A 134 -15.94 22.42 8.01
C TYR A 134 -16.33 21.02 7.48
N PHE A 135 -15.34 20.22 7.03
CA PHE A 135 -15.51 18.79 6.76
C PHE A 135 -15.46 17.93 8.05
N ASN A 136 -15.30 18.52 9.24
CA ASN A 136 -15.07 17.78 10.48
C ASN A 136 -16.30 17.05 11.04
N VAL A 137 -16.03 15.99 11.82
CA VAL A 137 -16.84 14.76 11.91
C VAL A 137 -17.52 14.55 13.28
N GLU A 138 -17.43 15.52 14.19
CA GLU A 138 -17.76 15.29 15.60
C GLU A 138 -19.20 14.78 15.85
N ASP A 139 -20.21 15.14 15.02
CA ASP A 139 -21.61 14.72 15.23
C ASP A 139 -22.32 14.09 14.02
N PHE A 140 -21.62 13.58 13.01
CA PHE A 140 -22.30 12.95 11.84
C PHE A 140 -22.53 11.45 12.02
N ASP A 141 -23.79 10.99 11.90
CA ASP A 141 -24.11 9.57 11.89
C ASP A 141 -23.65 8.93 10.57
N PHE A 142 -22.60 8.12 10.67
CA PHE A 142 -21.96 7.42 9.56
C PHE A 142 -22.81 6.34 8.88
N ASN A 143 -24.04 6.12 9.33
CA ASN A 143 -24.97 5.23 8.62
C ASN A 143 -25.46 5.83 7.29
N ASP A 144 -25.42 7.16 7.14
CA ASP A 144 -25.83 7.84 5.91
C ASP A 144 -24.66 8.08 4.93
N GLY A 145 -24.97 8.18 3.64
CA GLY A 145 -24.00 8.53 2.60
C GLY A 145 -23.43 9.94 2.78
N LEU A 146 -22.35 10.29 2.05
CA LEU A 146 -21.76 11.64 2.07
C LEU A 146 -22.78 12.75 1.74
N GLU A 147 -23.80 12.42 0.95
CA GLU A 147 -24.91 13.32 0.59
C GLU A 147 -25.77 13.72 1.79
N GLY A 148 -25.80 12.90 2.85
CA GLY A 148 -26.51 13.21 4.09
C GLY A 148 -25.77 14.22 4.97
N HIS A 149 -24.50 14.50 4.70
CA HIS A 149 -23.72 15.41 5.54
C HIS A 149 -24.13 16.87 5.31
N PRO A 150 -24.60 17.59 6.34
CA PRO A 150 -25.28 18.87 6.18
C PRO A 150 -24.40 19.97 5.57
N THR A 151 -23.09 19.98 5.88
CA THR A 151 -22.15 20.97 5.31
C THR A 151 -21.55 20.56 3.97
N PHE A 152 -21.72 19.31 3.53
CA PHE A 152 -21.00 18.79 2.37
C PHE A 152 -21.42 19.49 1.08
N TYR A 153 -22.73 19.62 0.83
CA TYR A 153 -23.22 20.32 -0.37
C TYR A 153 -22.77 21.79 -0.43
N PRO A 154 -22.98 22.63 0.61
CA PRO A 154 -22.46 24.01 0.63
C PRO A 154 -20.95 24.09 0.37
N LEU A 155 -20.15 23.19 0.93
CA LEU A 155 -18.69 23.16 0.72
C LEU A 155 -18.34 22.85 -0.73
N ILE A 156 -18.91 21.82 -1.33
CA ILE A 156 -18.66 21.48 -2.75
C ILE A 156 -19.03 22.67 -3.65
N MET A 157 -20.15 23.34 -3.35
CA MET A 157 -20.58 24.51 -4.13
C MET A 157 -19.65 25.71 -3.92
N LEU A 158 -19.14 25.93 -2.70
CA LEU A 158 -18.15 26.98 -2.42
C LEU A 158 -16.88 26.73 -3.22
N PHE A 159 -16.27 25.54 -3.13
CA PHE A 159 -15.07 25.20 -3.90
C PHE A 159 -15.30 25.32 -5.42
N SER A 160 -16.50 24.95 -5.90
CA SER A 160 -16.87 25.16 -7.32
C SER A 160 -16.93 26.65 -7.68
N THR A 161 -17.49 27.49 -6.82
CA THR A 161 -17.55 28.95 -7.00
C THR A 161 -16.16 29.59 -6.94
N LEU A 162 -15.27 29.12 -6.05
CA LEU A 162 -13.86 29.54 -6.02
C LEU A 162 -13.16 29.18 -7.34
N ALA A 163 -13.35 27.94 -7.81
CA ALA A 163 -12.80 27.50 -9.08
C ALA A 163 -13.33 28.33 -10.27
N GLU A 164 -14.57 28.82 -10.19
CA GLU A 164 -15.20 29.60 -11.27
C GLU A 164 -14.74 31.07 -11.30
N TYR A 165 -14.77 31.77 -10.16
CA TYR A 165 -14.58 33.23 -10.10
C TYR A 165 -13.29 33.67 -9.39
N GLY A 166 -12.60 32.80 -8.65
CA GLY A 166 -11.37 33.16 -7.96
C GLY A 166 -10.20 33.46 -8.89
N ASN A 167 -9.26 34.30 -8.45
CA ASN A 167 -8.01 34.55 -9.18
C ASN A 167 -7.21 33.24 -9.32
N PRO A 168 -7.06 32.69 -10.54
CA PRO A 168 -6.56 31.33 -10.70
C PRO A 168 -5.11 31.16 -10.27
N LYS A 169 -4.27 32.21 -10.32
CA LYS A 169 -2.85 32.10 -9.96
C LYS A 169 -2.65 32.02 -8.46
N GLU A 170 -3.27 32.93 -7.71
CA GLU A 170 -3.16 32.99 -6.25
C GLU A 170 -3.86 31.79 -5.61
N LEU A 171 -5.06 31.47 -6.12
CA LEU A 171 -5.83 30.31 -5.68
C LEU A 171 -5.08 29.00 -5.93
N PHE A 172 -4.40 28.86 -7.07
CA PHE A 172 -3.54 27.70 -7.33
C PHE A 172 -2.43 27.58 -6.28
N LEU A 173 -1.66 28.64 -6.05
CA LEU A 173 -0.53 28.62 -5.12
C LEU A 173 -0.98 28.27 -3.70
N LYS A 174 -2.06 28.89 -3.22
CA LYS A 174 -2.59 28.61 -1.88
C LYS A 174 -3.18 27.21 -1.78
N THR A 175 -3.81 26.70 -2.84
CA THR A 175 -4.32 25.32 -2.89
C THR A 175 -3.19 24.29 -2.83
N VAL A 176 -2.11 24.51 -3.57
CA VAL A 176 -0.91 23.66 -3.54
C VAL A 176 -0.26 23.67 -2.17
N GLU A 177 -0.09 24.85 -1.56
CA GLU A 177 0.40 25.00 -0.18
C GLU A 177 -0.47 24.18 0.79
N THR A 178 -1.78 24.41 0.75
CA THR A 178 -2.75 23.74 1.62
C THR A 178 -2.71 22.23 1.45
N LEU A 179 -2.70 21.73 0.20
CA LEU A 179 -2.62 20.31 -0.13
C LEU A 179 -1.31 19.68 0.40
N SER A 180 -0.19 20.38 0.25
CA SER A 180 1.12 19.92 0.72
C SER A 180 1.18 19.80 2.26
N THR A 181 0.41 20.64 2.95
CA THR A 181 0.33 20.66 4.42
C THR A 181 -0.75 19.76 4.99
N LEU A 182 -1.67 19.26 4.17
CA LEU A 182 -2.84 18.49 4.61
C LEU A 182 -2.41 17.19 5.33
N THR A 183 -2.75 17.12 6.62
CA THR A 183 -2.57 15.94 7.46
C THR A 183 -3.92 15.31 7.77
N CYS A 184 -3.98 13.98 7.67
CA CYS A 184 -5.15 13.22 8.06
C CYS A 184 -5.03 12.72 9.51
N ASP A 185 -6.11 12.81 10.27
CA ASP A 185 -6.11 12.46 11.69
C ASP A 185 -6.02 10.95 11.90
N ARG A 186 -5.36 10.52 12.98
CA ARG A 186 -5.38 9.11 13.40
C ARG A 186 -6.71 8.85 14.11
N ALA A 187 -7.45 7.84 13.66
CA ALA A 187 -8.64 7.39 14.39
C ALA A 187 -8.23 6.97 15.81
N PRO A 188 -8.96 7.37 16.86
CA PRO A 188 -8.61 7.00 18.24
C PRO A 188 -8.56 5.47 18.38
N GLU A 189 -7.55 4.93 19.06
CA GLU A 189 -7.25 3.47 19.05
C GLU A 189 -8.20 2.62 19.92
N ASN A 190 -8.94 3.20 20.87
CA ASN A 190 -9.72 2.46 21.89
C ASN A 190 -11.19 2.14 21.53
N ASP A 191 -11.48 1.10 20.71
CA ASP A 191 -12.73 0.30 20.72
C ASP A 191 -12.92 -0.57 19.48
N LYS A 192 -13.59 -1.72 19.64
CA LYS A 192 -13.79 -2.71 18.56
C LYS A 192 -14.94 -2.38 17.59
N LEU A 193 -15.71 -1.31 17.83
CA LEU A 193 -16.75 -0.78 16.93
C LEU A 193 -16.22 0.01 15.70
N LYS A 194 -14.89 0.03 15.50
CA LYS A 194 -14.19 1.13 14.80
C LYS A 194 -13.94 1.03 13.31
N PHE A 195 -14.11 -0.12 12.63
CA PHE A 195 -13.70 -0.18 11.22
C PHE A 195 -14.59 0.66 10.30
N LYS A 196 -15.92 0.58 10.43
CA LYS A 196 -16.85 1.38 9.62
C LYS A 196 -16.74 2.88 9.93
N GLN A 197 -16.62 3.24 11.20
CA GLN A 197 -16.42 4.64 11.62
C GLN A 197 -15.09 5.19 11.11
N ALA A 198 -14.01 4.40 11.21
CA ALA A 198 -12.71 4.77 10.64
C ALA A 198 -12.77 4.88 9.11
N GLU A 199 -13.46 3.98 8.42
CA GLU A 199 -13.65 4.05 6.97
C GLU A 199 -14.40 5.34 6.57
N SER A 200 -15.46 5.69 7.29
CA SER A 200 -16.22 6.91 7.00
C SER A 200 -15.44 8.19 7.33
N LEU A 201 -14.70 8.24 8.44
CA LEU A 201 -13.76 9.33 8.72
C LEU A 201 -12.77 9.50 7.56
N ARG A 202 -12.23 8.39 7.06
CA ARG A 202 -11.29 8.37 5.93
C ARG A 202 -11.92 8.83 4.62
N LYS A 203 -13.25 8.72 4.44
CA LYS A 203 -13.94 9.30 3.27
C LYS A 203 -13.89 10.83 3.31
N PHE A 204 -14.08 11.47 4.46
CA PHE A 204 -13.99 12.93 4.57
C PHE A 204 -12.57 13.45 4.31
N GLU A 205 -11.55 12.75 4.83
CA GLU A 205 -10.14 13.03 4.53
C GLU A 205 -9.86 12.99 3.01
N VAL A 206 -10.41 12.00 2.32
CA VAL A 206 -10.33 11.88 0.86
C VAL A 206 -11.10 12.98 0.16
N CYS A 207 -12.24 13.42 0.70
CA CYS A 207 -12.99 14.55 0.18
C CYS A 207 -12.18 15.85 0.27
N LYS A 208 -11.47 16.10 1.38
CA LYS A 208 -10.54 17.24 1.52
C LYS A 208 -9.48 17.23 0.42
N PHE A 209 -8.82 16.08 0.22
CA PHE A 209 -7.88 15.92 -0.90
C PHE A 209 -8.56 16.18 -2.25
N HIS A 210 -9.75 15.60 -2.46
CA HIS A 210 -10.45 15.68 -3.72
C HIS A 210 -10.84 17.12 -4.08
N VAL A 211 -11.39 17.90 -3.15
CA VAL A 211 -11.79 19.29 -3.45
C VAL A 211 -10.58 20.18 -3.72
N LEU A 212 -9.45 19.96 -3.03
CA LEU A 212 -8.21 20.68 -3.29
C LEU A 212 -7.60 20.30 -4.63
N GLU A 213 -7.57 19.00 -4.97
CA GLU A 213 -7.05 18.53 -6.26
C GLU A 213 -7.90 19.05 -7.42
N GLU A 214 -9.23 19.01 -7.31
CA GLU A 214 -10.14 19.52 -8.35
C GLU A 214 -10.01 21.04 -8.51
N LEU A 215 -9.87 21.77 -7.40
CA LEU A 215 -9.63 23.22 -7.41
C LEU A 215 -8.29 23.55 -8.07
N MET A 216 -7.22 22.87 -7.65
CA MET A 216 -5.88 23.00 -8.23
C MET A 216 -5.91 22.74 -9.74
N SER A 217 -6.47 21.62 -10.17
CA SER A 217 -6.62 21.23 -11.58
C SER A 217 -7.44 22.24 -12.38
N SER A 218 -8.53 22.77 -11.79
CA SER A 218 -9.35 23.81 -12.42
C SER A 218 -8.60 25.14 -12.57
N CYS A 219 -7.83 25.55 -11.57
CA CYS A 219 -7.00 26.75 -11.65
C CYS A 219 -5.90 26.61 -12.71
N MET A 220 -5.21 25.47 -12.74
CA MET A 220 -4.16 25.20 -13.75
C MET A 220 -4.68 25.36 -15.18
N LYS A 221 -5.89 24.84 -15.48
CA LYS A 221 -6.53 24.97 -16.80
C LYS A 221 -6.77 26.43 -17.21
N LYS A 222 -6.99 27.33 -16.25
CA LYS A 222 -7.24 28.76 -16.49
C LYS A 222 -5.97 29.60 -16.62
N ILE A 223 -4.84 29.13 -16.11
CA ILE A 223 -3.59 29.88 -16.12
C ILE A 223 -2.95 29.80 -17.51
N LYS A 224 -2.94 30.93 -18.23
CA LYS A 224 -2.19 31.08 -19.47
C LYS A 224 -0.73 31.40 -19.17
N THR A 225 0.18 30.52 -19.56
CA THR A 225 1.63 30.64 -19.31
C THR A 225 2.45 29.97 -20.41
N GLN A 226 3.68 30.46 -20.63
CA GLN A 226 4.66 29.82 -21.52
C GLN A 226 5.44 28.69 -20.82
N TYR A 227 5.41 28.64 -19.48
CA TYR A 227 6.16 27.69 -18.66
C TYR A 227 5.21 26.89 -17.76
N PRO A 228 4.33 26.05 -18.33
CA PRO A 228 3.36 25.26 -17.56
C PRO A 228 4.04 24.22 -16.64
N SER A 229 5.27 23.81 -16.97
CA SER A 229 6.07 22.88 -16.16
C SER A 229 6.28 23.35 -14.72
N ARG A 230 6.35 24.65 -14.46
CA ARG A 230 6.50 25.21 -13.09
C ARG A 230 5.27 24.99 -12.21
N PHE A 231 4.09 25.16 -12.80
CA PHE A 231 2.83 24.89 -12.11
C PHE A 231 2.67 23.38 -11.90
N LEU A 232 2.98 22.59 -12.93
CA LEU A 232 2.97 21.13 -12.83
C LEU A 232 3.93 20.61 -11.74
N ALA A 233 5.15 21.14 -11.69
CA ALA A 233 6.15 20.84 -10.66
C ALA A 233 5.58 21.05 -9.26
N SER A 234 4.99 22.22 -9.02
CA SER A 234 4.41 22.59 -7.72
C SER A 234 3.24 21.65 -7.34
N ALA A 235 2.34 21.38 -8.29
CA ALA A 235 1.23 20.46 -8.10
C ALA A 235 1.69 19.02 -7.80
N ALA A 236 2.64 18.51 -8.59
CA ALA A 236 3.20 17.18 -8.43
C ALA A 236 3.90 17.01 -7.08
N SER A 237 4.71 17.98 -6.66
CA SER A 237 5.36 17.96 -5.35
C SER A 237 4.34 17.97 -4.21
N ALA A 238 3.26 18.75 -4.30
CA ALA A 238 2.21 18.75 -3.28
C ALA A 238 1.45 17.41 -3.19
N ILE A 239 1.13 16.78 -4.33
CA ILE A 239 0.53 15.44 -4.36
C ILE A 239 1.45 14.42 -3.71
N LEU A 240 2.76 14.46 -4.00
CA LEU A 240 3.73 13.54 -3.40
C LEU A 240 3.92 13.80 -1.90
N MET A 241 3.92 15.06 -1.46
CA MET A 241 3.96 15.40 -0.02
C MET A 241 2.75 14.86 0.73
N PHE A 242 1.55 15.04 0.18
CA PHE A 242 0.33 14.46 0.75
C PHE A 242 0.45 12.93 0.84
N SER A 243 0.96 12.30 -0.22
CA SER A 243 1.17 10.85 -0.29
C SER A 243 2.14 10.37 0.80
N ALA A 244 3.30 11.02 0.92
CA ALA A 244 4.33 10.69 1.90
C ALA A 244 3.82 10.75 3.34
N ARG A 245 2.99 11.74 3.67
CA ARG A 245 2.46 11.95 5.02
C ARG A 245 1.33 10.99 5.36
N ASN A 246 0.48 10.66 4.40
CA ASN A 246 -0.82 10.05 4.69
C ASN A 246 -0.97 8.61 4.18
N ALA A 247 -0.13 8.11 3.27
CA ALA A 247 -0.30 6.77 2.65
C ALA A 247 -0.42 5.63 3.69
N ALA A 248 0.36 5.69 4.78
CA ALA A 248 0.31 4.69 5.84
C ALA A 248 -1.05 4.59 6.55
N LEU A 249 -1.82 5.69 6.62
CA LEU A 249 -3.13 5.76 7.27
C LEU A 249 -4.23 5.04 6.47
N PHE A 250 -4.05 4.97 5.15
CA PHE A 250 -5.03 4.41 4.21
C PHE A 250 -4.77 2.94 3.84
N ARG A 251 -3.67 2.34 4.34
CA ARG A 251 -3.23 0.98 3.96
C ARG A 251 -4.30 -0.11 4.08
N HIS A 252 -5.23 0.05 5.01
CA HIS A 252 -6.29 -0.94 5.28
C HIS A 252 -7.60 -0.65 4.52
N PHE A 253 -7.64 0.41 3.72
CA PHE A 253 -8.84 0.90 3.04
C PHE A 253 -8.65 0.91 1.51
N PRO A 254 -8.65 -0.26 0.84
CA PRO A 254 -8.33 -0.37 -0.59
C PRO A 254 -9.30 0.41 -1.50
N LEU A 255 -10.57 0.56 -1.12
CA LEU A 255 -11.54 1.36 -1.86
C LEU A 255 -11.14 2.86 -1.86
N ILE A 256 -10.72 3.37 -0.71
CA ILE A 256 -10.27 4.74 -0.55
C ILE A 256 -8.98 5.00 -1.33
N VAL A 257 -8.00 4.09 -1.23
CA VAL A 257 -6.78 4.14 -2.06
C VAL A 257 -7.14 4.19 -3.54
N GLY A 258 -8.14 3.41 -3.97
CA GLY A 258 -8.64 3.43 -5.35
C GLY A 258 -9.24 4.77 -5.79
N ILE A 259 -9.94 5.48 -4.91
CA ILE A 259 -10.51 6.80 -5.20
C ILE A 259 -9.39 7.83 -5.40
N LEU A 260 -8.42 7.88 -4.48
CA LEU A 260 -7.27 8.78 -4.55
C LEU A 260 -6.43 8.50 -5.80
N ALA A 261 -6.13 7.24 -6.04
CA ALA A 261 -5.38 6.81 -7.21
C ALA A 261 -6.10 7.18 -8.50
N ARG A 262 -7.42 7.03 -8.58
CA ARG A 262 -8.20 7.44 -9.75
C ARG A 262 -8.06 8.94 -10.03
N ARG A 263 -8.02 9.79 -9.00
CA ARG A 263 -7.87 11.24 -9.16
C ARG A 263 -6.52 11.60 -9.73
N VAL A 264 -5.45 11.08 -9.14
CA VAL A 264 -4.08 11.31 -9.64
C VAL A 264 -3.88 10.70 -11.02
N TYR A 265 -4.47 9.54 -11.31
CA TYR A 265 -4.47 8.94 -12.64
C TYR A 265 -5.08 9.87 -13.69
N VAL A 266 -6.26 10.44 -13.40
CA VAL A 266 -6.97 11.36 -14.31
C VAL A 266 -6.17 12.64 -14.48
N PHE A 267 -5.63 13.21 -13.41
CA PHE A 267 -4.74 14.37 -13.45
C PHE A 267 -3.54 14.16 -14.39
N ILE A 268 -2.84 13.03 -14.26
CA ILE A 268 -1.68 12.71 -15.10
C ILE A 268 -2.09 12.48 -16.55
N ARG A 269 -3.15 11.70 -16.78
CA ARG A 269 -3.60 11.31 -18.12
C ARG A 269 -4.13 12.50 -18.93
N ASP A 270 -4.90 13.37 -18.29
CA ASP A 270 -5.59 14.48 -18.96
C ASP A 270 -4.74 15.76 -18.99
N TRP A 271 -3.49 15.68 -18.53
CA TRP A 271 -2.54 16.78 -18.60
C TRP A 271 -2.38 17.28 -20.05
N GLY A 272 -2.59 18.58 -20.26
CA GLY A 272 -2.45 19.22 -21.57
C GLY A 272 -3.55 18.89 -22.59
N MET A 273 -4.57 18.10 -22.23
CA MET A 273 -5.67 17.68 -23.12
C MET A 273 -6.97 18.48 -22.90
N ASP A 274 -7.09 19.19 -21.77
CA ASP A 274 -8.36 19.75 -21.28
C ASP A 274 -8.62 21.23 -21.69
N GLY A 275 -8.40 21.57 -22.96
CA GLY A 275 -8.71 22.90 -23.52
C GLY A 275 -9.20 22.84 -24.97
N ASP A 276 -9.87 23.90 -25.45
CA ASP A 276 -10.34 24.00 -26.84
C ASP A 276 -9.17 23.96 -27.85
N GLU A 277 -7.95 24.31 -27.40
CA GLU A 277 -6.70 24.23 -28.16
C GLU A 277 -5.60 23.59 -27.29
N PRO A 278 -4.77 22.68 -27.84
CA PRO A 278 -3.58 22.18 -27.15
C PRO A 278 -2.66 23.32 -26.71
N MET A 279 -2.04 23.21 -25.53
CA MET A 279 -1.06 24.22 -25.10
C MET A 279 0.11 24.29 -26.10
N ASP A 280 0.32 25.46 -26.69
CA ASP A 280 1.50 25.73 -27.52
C ASP A 280 2.74 25.81 -26.62
N MET A 281 3.48 24.72 -26.54
CA MET A 281 4.66 24.55 -25.67
C MET A 281 5.91 24.34 -26.51
N SER A 282 7.03 24.93 -26.09
CA SER A 282 8.33 24.61 -26.69
C SER A 282 8.69 23.12 -26.48
N PRO A 283 9.52 22.52 -27.34
CA PRO A 283 9.94 21.13 -27.17
C PRO A 283 10.58 20.84 -25.79
N ASP A 284 11.36 21.80 -25.27
CA ASP A 284 12.03 21.67 -23.97
C ASP A 284 11.01 21.65 -22.81
N GLU A 285 9.98 22.51 -22.87
CA GLU A 285 8.90 22.54 -21.88
C GLU A 285 8.03 21.28 -21.94
N GLN A 286 7.80 20.74 -23.14
CA GLN A 286 7.12 19.46 -23.33
C GLN A 286 7.92 18.32 -22.69
N ALA A 287 9.23 18.25 -22.96
CA ALA A 287 10.11 17.23 -22.40
C ALA A 287 10.15 17.30 -20.87
N LYS A 288 10.27 18.51 -20.31
CA LYS A 288 10.26 18.74 -18.85
C LYS A 288 8.94 18.32 -18.22
N SER A 289 7.81 18.73 -18.81
CA SER A 289 6.49 18.37 -18.31
C SER A 289 6.24 16.86 -18.36
N ALA A 290 6.59 16.21 -19.48
CA ALA A 290 6.49 14.76 -19.63
C ALA A 290 7.31 14.04 -18.55
N LYS A 291 8.53 14.51 -18.27
CA LYS A 291 9.38 13.89 -17.26
C LYS A 291 8.87 14.09 -15.83
N ILE A 292 8.27 15.24 -15.51
CA ILE A 292 7.59 15.46 -14.23
C ILE A 292 6.43 14.46 -14.09
N LEU A 293 5.62 14.25 -15.12
CA LEU A 293 4.52 13.28 -15.09
C LEU A 293 5.00 11.84 -14.91
N GLN A 294 6.08 11.45 -15.61
CA GLN A 294 6.72 10.15 -15.42
C GLN A 294 7.20 9.96 -13.98
N SER A 295 7.87 10.97 -13.42
CA SER A 295 8.36 10.96 -12.05
C SER A 295 7.21 10.88 -11.05
N LEU A 296 6.21 11.75 -11.15
CA LEU A 296 5.01 11.75 -10.32
C LEU A 296 4.33 10.38 -10.37
N SER A 297 4.16 9.80 -11.57
CA SER A 297 3.53 8.50 -11.75
C SER A 297 4.28 7.39 -11.01
N THR A 298 5.61 7.32 -11.16
CA THR A 298 6.43 6.27 -10.52
C THR A 298 6.49 6.42 -9.00
N TYR A 299 6.70 7.63 -8.48
CA TYR A 299 6.74 7.90 -7.03
C TYR A 299 5.37 7.71 -6.37
N PHE A 300 4.29 8.22 -6.98
CA PHE A 300 2.95 8.03 -6.45
C PHE A 300 2.58 6.55 -6.41
N PHE A 301 2.88 5.82 -7.49
CA PHE A 301 2.59 4.40 -7.58
C PHE A 301 3.30 3.59 -6.50
N TYR A 302 4.60 3.83 -6.30
CA TYR A 302 5.31 3.22 -5.19
C TYR A 302 4.71 3.62 -3.84
N SER A 303 4.58 4.93 -3.56
CA SER A 303 4.14 5.46 -2.26
C SER A 303 2.80 4.89 -1.79
N TRP A 304 1.82 4.77 -2.69
CA TRP A 304 0.48 4.27 -2.33
C TRP A 304 0.34 2.76 -2.39
N PHE A 305 1.09 2.08 -3.24
CA PHE A 305 0.83 0.67 -3.51
C PHE A 305 1.90 -0.30 -3.01
N HIS A 306 3.08 0.17 -2.58
CA HIS A 306 4.14 -0.71 -2.06
C HIS A 306 3.68 -1.59 -0.88
N ARG A 307 2.71 -1.11 -0.08
CA ARG A 307 2.14 -1.84 1.07
C ARG A 307 0.88 -2.63 0.74
N VAL A 308 0.48 -2.72 -0.53
CA VAL A 308 -0.71 -3.47 -0.95
C VAL A 308 -0.25 -4.72 -1.70
N ALA A 309 -0.79 -5.88 -1.33
CA ALA A 309 -0.45 -7.13 -1.98
C ALA A 309 -1.23 -7.30 -3.31
N VAL A 310 -0.50 -7.30 -4.43
CA VAL A 310 -1.04 -7.52 -5.78
C VAL A 310 -1.21 -9.00 -6.09
N ARG A 311 -0.39 -9.84 -5.47
CA ARG A 311 -0.33 -11.31 -5.60
C ARG A 311 0.25 -11.77 -6.94
N TRP A 312 1.27 -11.07 -7.45
CA TRP A 312 2.01 -11.46 -8.66
C TRP A 312 2.59 -12.86 -8.52
N SER A 313 3.31 -13.13 -7.42
CA SER A 313 3.96 -14.41 -7.18
C SER A 313 2.93 -15.53 -7.01
N SER A 314 1.82 -15.29 -6.29
CA SER A 314 0.75 -16.28 -6.12
C SER A 314 0.07 -16.66 -7.43
N ASN A 315 -0.17 -15.67 -8.30
CA ASN A 315 -0.76 -15.90 -9.61
C ASN A 315 0.21 -16.70 -10.48
N LEU A 316 1.47 -16.27 -10.59
CA LEU A 316 2.48 -17.00 -11.37
C LEU A 316 2.69 -18.43 -10.85
N PHE A 317 2.84 -18.61 -9.53
CA PHE A 317 3.06 -19.92 -8.94
C PHE A 317 1.92 -20.90 -9.25
N ARG A 318 0.68 -20.41 -9.21
CA ARG A 318 -0.50 -21.19 -9.62
C ARG A 318 -0.46 -21.55 -11.10
N GLU A 319 -0.14 -20.58 -11.95
CA GLU A 319 -0.04 -20.81 -13.40
C GLU A 319 1.05 -21.83 -13.74
N ILE A 320 2.20 -21.79 -13.04
CA ILE A 320 3.28 -22.79 -13.19
C ILE A 320 2.77 -24.17 -12.78
N LYS A 321 2.05 -24.28 -11.65
CA LYS A 321 1.48 -25.56 -11.18
C LYS A 321 0.49 -26.18 -12.17
N HIS A 322 -0.20 -25.35 -12.95
CA HIS A 322 -1.13 -25.80 -14.00
C HIS A 322 -0.49 -25.85 -15.40
N SER A 323 0.80 -25.52 -15.53
CA SER A 323 1.53 -25.47 -16.81
C SER A 323 0.88 -24.54 -17.85
N ILE A 324 0.33 -23.39 -17.39
CA ILE A 324 -0.37 -22.41 -18.24
C ILE A 324 0.30 -21.04 -18.28
N HIS A 325 1.43 -20.87 -17.60
CA HIS A 325 2.06 -19.57 -17.38
C HIS A 325 2.54 -18.87 -18.66
N GLU A 326 2.81 -19.61 -19.74
CA GLU A 326 3.18 -19.06 -21.06
C GLU A 326 1.99 -18.78 -21.97
N LEU A 327 0.78 -19.20 -21.57
CA LEU A 327 -0.40 -19.00 -22.41
C LEU A 327 -0.75 -17.50 -22.51
N PRO A 328 -1.38 -17.08 -23.63
CA PRO A 328 -1.91 -15.73 -23.75
C PRO A 328 -2.85 -15.39 -22.59
N ARG A 329 -2.89 -14.11 -22.20
CA ARG A 329 -3.71 -13.62 -21.08
C ARG A 329 -5.17 -14.08 -21.15
N ALA A 330 -5.77 -14.08 -22.34
CA ALA A 330 -7.16 -14.50 -22.55
C ALA A 330 -7.44 -15.96 -22.15
N GLU A 331 -6.44 -16.84 -22.27
CA GLU A 331 -6.55 -18.24 -21.89
C GLU A 331 -6.24 -18.46 -20.41
N ARG A 332 -5.24 -17.74 -19.88
CA ARG A 332 -4.90 -17.73 -18.44
C ARG A 332 -6.04 -17.21 -17.57
N ALA A 333 -6.79 -16.22 -18.06
CA ALA A 333 -7.90 -15.60 -17.36
C ALA A 333 -8.97 -16.59 -16.84
N LYS A 334 -9.07 -17.79 -17.42
CA LYS A 334 -9.98 -18.86 -16.98
C LYS A 334 -9.55 -19.51 -15.66
N TYR A 335 -8.26 -19.43 -15.33
CA TYR A 335 -7.63 -20.02 -14.15
C TYR A 335 -7.28 -18.96 -13.09
N ASP A 336 -7.52 -17.70 -13.43
CA ASP A 336 -7.37 -16.58 -12.52
C ASP A 336 -8.21 -16.80 -11.28
N ASN A 337 -7.66 -16.42 -10.13
CA ASN A 337 -8.46 -16.32 -8.93
C ASN A 337 -9.42 -15.13 -9.09
N PRO A 338 -10.75 -15.32 -9.16
CA PRO A 338 -11.66 -14.19 -9.23
C PRO A 338 -11.52 -13.28 -8.00
N LYS A 339 -11.12 -13.85 -6.85
CA LYS A 339 -10.86 -13.10 -5.62
C LYS A 339 -9.55 -12.29 -5.64
N SER A 340 -8.58 -12.65 -6.49
CA SER A 340 -7.29 -11.94 -6.63
C SER A 340 -7.36 -10.90 -7.75
N ASN A 341 -7.77 -11.33 -8.94
CA ASN A 341 -7.76 -10.50 -10.15
C ASN A 341 -9.04 -9.66 -10.30
N GLY A 342 -10.12 -10.03 -9.60
CA GLY A 342 -11.32 -9.20 -9.44
C GLY A 342 -11.19 -8.15 -8.33
N SER A 343 -10.04 -8.03 -7.67
CA SER A 343 -9.83 -6.99 -6.67
C SER A 343 -9.69 -5.61 -7.32
N ALA A 344 -10.24 -4.58 -6.66
CA ALA A 344 -10.08 -3.18 -7.10
C ALA A 344 -8.59 -2.82 -7.27
N VAL A 345 -7.73 -3.35 -6.39
CA VAL A 345 -6.27 -3.17 -6.42
C VAL A 345 -5.67 -3.65 -7.75
N TYR A 346 -5.95 -4.88 -8.16
CA TYR A 346 -5.40 -5.43 -9.42
C TYR A 346 -5.84 -4.62 -10.65
N THR A 347 -7.08 -4.13 -10.65
CA THR A 347 -7.60 -3.26 -11.71
C THR A 347 -6.84 -1.94 -11.77
N ILE A 348 -6.51 -1.35 -10.62
CA ILE A 348 -5.74 -0.09 -10.55
C ILE A 348 -4.32 -0.30 -11.07
N TYR A 349 -3.65 -1.37 -10.65
CA TYR A 349 -2.31 -1.72 -11.15
C TYR A 349 -2.26 -1.86 -12.66
N ASN A 350 -3.25 -2.55 -13.24
CA ASN A 350 -3.36 -2.70 -14.68
C ASN A 350 -3.52 -1.37 -15.41
N ARG A 351 -4.43 -0.52 -14.92
CA ARG A 351 -4.64 0.81 -15.50
C ARG A 351 -3.39 1.68 -15.38
N TRP A 352 -2.69 1.59 -14.25
CA TRP A 352 -1.43 2.32 -14.05
C TRP A 352 -0.32 1.85 -14.99
N GLY A 353 -0.23 0.54 -15.25
CA GLY A 353 0.68 0.00 -16.26
C GLY A 353 0.37 0.55 -17.66
N THR A 354 -0.90 0.66 -18.04
CA THR A 354 -1.29 1.31 -19.31
C THR A 354 -0.95 2.80 -19.32
N LEU A 355 -1.14 3.51 -18.20
CA LEU A 355 -0.76 4.91 -18.09
C LEU A 355 0.75 5.10 -18.25
N ALA A 356 1.56 4.25 -17.61
CA ALA A 356 3.01 4.29 -17.75
C ALA A 356 3.44 4.18 -19.22
N LEU A 357 2.86 3.23 -19.97
CA LEU A 357 3.13 3.11 -21.41
C LEU A 357 2.72 4.36 -22.20
N SER A 358 1.60 5.01 -21.85
CA SER A 358 1.19 6.27 -22.49
C SER A 358 2.07 7.48 -22.14
N LEU A 359 2.90 7.37 -21.11
CA LEU A 359 3.88 8.37 -20.70
C LEU A 359 5.29 8.03 -21.22
N ASP A 360 5.42 7.15 -22.21
CA ASP A 360 6.70 6.66 -22.75
C ASP A 360 7.58 5.95 -21.71
N LEU A 361 6.98 5.38 -20.65
CA LEU A 361 7.67 4.48 -19.71
C LEU A 361 7.52 3.04 -20.19
N ASP A 362 8.27 2.70 -21.23
CA ASP A 362 8.36 1.34 -21.77
C ASP A 362 9.33 0.48 -20.95
N PRO A 363 8.86 -0.59 -20.25
CA PRO A 363 9.72 -1.48 -19.47
C PRO A 363 10.88 -2.08 -20.27
N SER A 364 10.70 -2.29 -21.57
CA SER A 364 11.76 -2.80 -22.45
C SER A 364 12.94 -1.84 -22.62
N GLN A 365 12.76 -0.57 -22.25
CA GLN A 365 13.82 0.45 -22.35
C GLN A 365 14.52 0.71 -21.02
N TYR A 366 13.82 0.62 -19.88
CA TYR A 366 14.39 1.00 -18.58
C TYR A 366 14.69 -0.18 -17.65
N PHE A 367 14.02 -1.33 -17.79
CA PHE A 367 14.11 -2.38 -16.79
C PHE A 367 15.49 -3.04 -16.73
N LEU A 368 16.01 -3.53 -17.86
CA LEU A 368 17.33 -4.17 -17.89
C LEU A 368 18.48 -3.20 -17.54
N PRO A 369 18.51 -1.95 -18.05
CA PRO A 369 19.51 -0.97 -17.60
C PRO A 369 19.47 -0.73 -16.10
N LEU A 370 18.28 -0.61 -15.50
CA LEU A 370 18.13 -0.44 -14.06
C LEU A 370 18.66 -1.65 -13.27
N ILE A 371 18.37 -2.86 -13.73
CA ILE A 371 18.88 -4.09 -13.10
C ILE A 371 20.41 -4.18 -13.22
N GLN A 372 20.97 -3.75 -14.35
CA GLN A 372 22.42 -3.71 -14.54
C GLN A 372 23.07 -2.67 -13.62
N GLU A 373 22.52 -1.47 -13.51
CA GLU A 373 22.99 -0.43 -12.58
C GLU A 373 22.99 -0.94 -11.13
N ILE A 374 21.90 -1.57 -10.69
CA ILE A 374 21.80 -2.19 -9.36
C ILE A 374 22.86 -3.28 -9.15
N GLN A 375 23.11 -4.10 -10.16
CA GLN A 375 24.12 -5.16 -10.09
C GLN A 375 25.53 -4.58 -9.96
N GLU A 376 25.85 -3.53 -10.73
CA GLU A 376 27.13 -2.83 -10.67
C GLU A 376 27.34 -2.17 -9.30
N ASP A 377 26.32 -1.51 -8.76
CA ASP A 377 26.32 -0.92 -7.41
C ASP A 377 26.59 -1.95 -6.32
N VAL A 378 25.91 -3.10 -6.38
CA VAL A 378 26.10 -4.21 -5.42
C VAL A 378 27.49 -4.81 -5.55
N GLN A 379 27.98 -5.02 -6.78
CA GLN A 379 29.33 -5.54 -7.00
C GLN A 379 30.40 -4.56 -6.51
N GLU A 380 30.22 -3.25 -6.69
CA GLU A 380 31.14 -2.24 -6.18
C GLU A 380 31.14 -2.21 -4.64
N ALA A 381 29.96 -2.21 -4.02
CA ALA A 381 29.82 -2.22 -2.56
C ALA A 381 30.39 -3.50 -1.91
N THR A 382 30.48 -4.60 -2.66
CA THR A 382 30.97 -5.91 -2.19
C THR A 382 32.45 -6.17 -2.42
N LYS A 383 33.17 -5.27 -3.11
CA LYS A 383 34.65 -5.37 -3.27
C LYS A 383 35.41 -5.38 -1.95
N GLY A 384 34.85 -4.83 -0.87
CA GLY A 384 35.43 -4.86 0.49
C GLY A 384 35.14 -6.15 1.29
N GLY A 385 34.32 -7.05 0.76
CA GLY A 385 33.76 -8.20 1.48
C GLY A 385 32.29 -7.97 1.85
N LEU A 386 31.49 -9.04 1.77
CA LEU A 386 30.02 -9.00 1.90
C LEU A 386 29.52 -8.45 3.26
N ASP A 387 30.31 -8.62 4.33
CA ASP A 387 29.99 -8.11 5.67
C ASP A 387 30.29 -6.60 5.81
N ASP A 388 31.29 -6.08 5.10
CA ASP A 388 31.60 -4.64 5.06
C ASP A 388 30.58 -3.87 4.17
N THR A 389 29.98 -4.56 3.20
CA THR A 389 28.90 -4.06 2.32
C THR A 389 27.64 -3.64 3.08
N LEU A 390 27.26 -4.41 4.10
CA LEU A 390 26.14 -4.09 5.00
C LEU A 390 26.35 -2.73 5.70
N ALA A 391 27.59 -2.39 6.03
CA ALA A 391 27.96 -1.10 6.60
C ALA A 391 28.11 0.01 5.54
N GLY A 392 28.47 -0.34 4.30
CA GLY A 392 28.61 0.59 3.17
C GLY A 392 27.28 1.12 2.63
N PHE A 393 26.26 0.27 2.49
CA PHE A 393 24.90 0.70 2.09
C PHE A 393 24.21 1.59 3.13
N SER A 394 24.57 1.44 4.41
CA SER A 394 24.14 2.35 5.48
C SER A 394 24.85 3.70 5.46
N LYS A 395 25.95 3.86 4.71
CA LYS A 395 26.79 5.08 4.68
C LYS A 395 26.72 5.84 3.36
N SER A 396 26.21 5.25 2.28
CA SER A 396 25.92 6.02 1.08
C SER A 396 24.81 7.04 1.39
N SER A 397 24.93 8.25 0.86
CA SER A 397 23.96 9.37 1.01
C SER A 397 22.53 9.06 0.55
N LEU A 398 22.22 7.80 0.25
CA LEU A 398 20.93 7.27 -0.20
C LEU A 398 20.08 6.71 0.95
N SER A 399 20.60 6.66 2.19
CA SER A 399 19.92 6.08 3.36
C SER A 399 19.16 7.08 4.24
N ASP A 400 19.42 8.38 4.11
CA ASP A 400 18.71 9.44 4.86
C ASP A 400 17.39 9.89 4.20
N ALA A 401 17.18 9.49 2.95
CA ALA A 401 15.91 9.68 2.30
C ALA A 401 15.02 8.47 2.61
N SER A 402 13.88 8.70 3.27
CA SER A 402 12.71 7.83 3.05
C SER A 402 12.64 7.48 1.56
N PRO A 403 12.31 6.24 1.16
CA PRO A 403 12.05 5.91 -0.25
C PRO A 403 11.03 6.85 -0.93
N ILE A 404 10.27 7.58 -0.11
CA ILE A 404 9.42 8.71 -0.48
C ILE A 404 10.18 10.02 -0.21
N ALA A 405 11.35 10.18 -0.82
CA ALA A 405 12.14 11.40 -0.72
C ALA A 405 11.32 12.54 -1.32
N PHE A 406 11.27 13.68 -0.64
CA PHE A 406 10.62 14.89 -1.14
C PHE A 406 11.26 15.30 -2.47
N VAL A 407 10.56 15.01 -3.59
CA VAL A 407 11.00 15.48 -4.91
C VAL A 407 10.47 16.89 -5.08
N ASP A 408 11.35 17.87 -4.88
CA ASP A 408 11.10 19.24 -5.27
C ASP A 408 11.47 19.44 -6.73
N TYR A 409 10.47 19.36 -7.61
CA TYR A 409 10.68 19.50 -9.05
C TYR A 409 11.19 20.89 -9.44
N SER A 410 11.07 21.89 -8.56
CA SER A 410 11.54 23.25 -8.84
C SER A 410 13.08 23.36 -8.82
N MET A 411 13.78 22.37 -8.27
CA MET A 411 15.25 22.33 -8.20
C MET A 411 15.93 21.86 -9.48
N TYR A 412 15.17 21.35 -10.45
CA TYR A 412 15.72 20.80 -11.69
C TYR A 412 15.51 21.78 -12.83
N ASP A 413 16.59 22.19 -13.48
CA ASP A 413 16.53 23.04 -14.66
C ASP A 413 16.21 22.19 -15.90
N ASP A 414 16.87 21.03 -16.04
CA ASP A 414 16.73 20.13 -17.18
C ASP A 414 15.85 18.93 -16.89
N ALA A 415 15.13 18.47 -17.93
CA ALA A 415 14.26 17.30 -17.83
C ALA A 415 15.05 16.05 -17.44
N SER A 416 16.24 15.83 -18.00
CA SER A 416 17.04 14.62 -17.75
C SER A 416 17.49 14.44 -16.30
N GLU A 417 17.52 15.51 -15.51
CA GLU A 417 17.95 15.48 -14.11
C GLU A 417 16.83 15.02 -13.17
N ILE A 418 15.57 15.06 -13.63
CA ILE A 418 14.41 14.71 -12.82
C ILE A 418 14.40 13.19 -12.56
N PRO A 419 14.52 12.75 -11.29
CA PRO A 419 14.64 11.35 -10.96
C PRO A 419 13.31 10.62 -11.11
N LEU A 420 13.38 9.32 -11.44
CA LEU A 420 12.25 8.40 -11.38
C LEU A 420 12.40 7.50 -10.16
N SER A 421 11.28 7.03 -9.59
CA SER A 421 11.34 6.05 -8.50
C SER A 421 11.76 4.69 -9.04
N GLN A 422 12.92 4.19 -8.62
CA GLN A 422 13.42 2.88 -9.03
C GLN A 422 12.47 1.75 -8.59
N GLU A 423 11.98 1.80 -7.35
CA GLU A 423 11.02 0.83 -6.83
C GLU A 423 9.68 0.89 -7.57
N GLY A 424 9.21 2.10 -7.92
CA GLY A 424 8.02 2.29 -8.75
C GLY A 424 8.20 1.70 -10.16
N LEU A 425 9.36 1.91 -10.78
CA LEU A 425 9.71 1.32 -12.07
C LEU A 425 9.75 -0.22 -12.01
N LEU A 426 10.38 -0.80 -10.99
CA LEU A 426 10.41 -2.25 -10.78
C LEU A 426 9.00 -2.82 -10.62
N MET A 427 8.13 -2.16 -9.85
CA MET A 427 6.74 -2.56 -9.69
C MET A 427 5.95 -2.50 -11.00
N LEU A 428 6.13 -1.44 -11.80
CA LEU A 428 5.48 -1.31 -13.12
C LEU A 428 5.98 -2.34 -14.12
N ALA A 429 7.29 -2.60 -14.18
CA ALA A 429 7.89 -3.63 -15.02
C ALA A 429 7.38 -5.03 -14.64
N THR A 430 7.23 -5.30 -13.34
CA THR A 430 6.67 -6.57 -12.85
C THR A 430 5.20 -6.73 -13.25
N GLN A 431 4.40 -5.67 -13.14
CA GLN A 431 3.02 -5.68 -13.64
C GLN A 431 2.98 -5.91 -15.16
N TYR A 432 3.83 -5.24 -15.92
CA TYR A 432 3.94 -5.44 -17.38
C TYR A 432 4.29 -6.89 -17.71
N MET A 433 5.27 -7.47 -17.02
CA MET A 433 5.64 -8.87 -17.18
C MET A 433 4.52 -9.83 -16.82
N MET A 434 3.77 -9.52 -15.76
CA MET A 434 2.60 -10.30 -15.36
C MET A 434 1.56 -10.40 -16.50
N GLU A 435 1.40 -9.35 -17.27
CA GLU A 435 0.39 -9.26 -18.32
C GLU A 435 0.88 -9.76 -19.68
N ASN A 436 2.08 -9.34 -20.08
CA ASN A 436 2.57 -9.51 -21.45
C ASN A 436 3.50 -10.71 -21.65
N ARG A 437 4.11 -11.24 -20.58
CA ARG A 437 5.08 -12.36 -20.65
C ARG A 437 6.23 -12.07 -21.63
N ASP A 438 6.74 -10.84 -21.61
CA ASP A 438 7.81 -10.42 -22.51
C ASP A 438 9.16 -11.02 -22.09
N HIS A 439 9.58 -12.07 -22.79
CA HIS A 439 10.85 -12.75 -22.52
C HIS A 439 12.08 -11.86 -22.77
N SER A 440 11.94 -10.71 -23.45
CA SER A 440 13.04 -9.75 -23.58
C SER A 440 13.46 -9.13 -22.26
N LEU A 441 12.61 -9.18 -21.22
CA LEU A 441 12.88 -8.66 -19.88
C LEU A 441 13.39 -9.73 -18.90
N ASN A 442 13.85 -10.88 -19.40
CA ASN A 442 14.39 -11.92 -18.54
C ASN A 442 15.69 -11.46 -17.87
N ILE A 443 15.80 -11.73 -16.57
CA ILE A 443 17.01 -11.46 -15.78
C ILE A 443 17.68 -12.77 -15.39
N SER A 444 18.98 -12.73 -15.12
CA SER A 444 19.73 -13.88 -14.60
C SER A 444 19.48 -14.08 -13.09
N LEU A 445 19.82 -15.25 -12.56
CA LEU A 445 19.76 -15.51 -11.12
C LEU A 445 20.70 -14.57 -10.34
N ASP A 446 21.87 -14.25 -10.89
CA ASP A 446 22.83 -13.32 -10.28
C ASP A 446 22.27 -11.89 -10.17
N GLN A 447 21.59 -11.43 -11.22
CA GLN A 447 20.86 -10.17 -11.21
C GLN A 447 19.72 -10.15 -10.19
N LEU A 448 18.97 -11.24 -10.07
CA LEU A 448 17.91 -11.36 -9.07
C LEU A 448 18.46 -11.35 -7.64
N VAL A 449 19.57 -12.04 -7.37
CA VAL A 449 20.20 -12.03 -6.05
C VAL A 449 20.71 -10.63 -5.72
N SER A 450 21.35 -9.94 -6.67
CA SER A 450 21.79 -8.56 -6.51
C SER A 450 20.61 -7.62 -6.23
N LEU A 451 19.52 -7.73 -6.99
CA LEU A 451 18.28 -6.98 -6.76
C LEU A 451 17.69 -7.22 -5.37
N THR A 452 17.69 -8.48 -4.93
CA THR A 452 17.16 -8.86 -3.61
C THR A 452 17.99 -8.22 -2.50
N LEU A 453 19.32 -8.31 -2.58
CA LEU A 453 20.20 -7.68 -1.62
C LEU A 453 20.00 -6.16 -1.61
N TYR A 454 20.00 -5.53 -2.78
CA TYR A 454 19.78 -4.10 -2.92
C TYR A 454 18.51 -3.62 -2.19
N LEU A 455 17.37 -4.26 -2.45
CA LEU A 455 16.08 -3.87 -1.86
C LEU A 455 15.97 -4.20 -0.37
N VAL A 456 16.58 -5.30 0.08
CA VAL A 456 16.60 -5.68 1.50
C VAL A 456 17.41 -4.66 2.31
N HIS A 457 18.56 -4.21 1.80
CA HIS A 457 19.43 -3.27 2.52
C HIS A 457 18.87 -1.85 2.55
N ARG A 458 18.09 -1.44 1.54
CA ARG A 458 17.39 -0.15 1.52
C ARG A 458 16.20 -0.09 2.47
N SER A 459 15.71 -1.25 2.92
CA SER A 459 14.61 -1.31 3.86
C SER A 459 15.13 -1.01 5.28
N SER A 460 14.39 -0.18 6.03
CA SER A 460 14.78 0.17 7.39
C SER A 460 14.82 -1.08 8.28
N PRO A 461 15.82 -1.26 9.17
CA PRO A 461 15.85 -2.39 10.10
C PRO A 461 14.60 -2.49 10.99
N LYS A 462 13.87 -1.38 11.17
CA LYS A 462 12.68 -1.29 12.01
C LYS A 462 11.38 -1.60 11.27
N GLU A 463 11.39 -1.59 9.93
CA GLU A 463 10.20 -1.86 9.12
C GLU A 463 10.43 -3.09 8.22
N PRO A 464 9.51 -4.07 8.20
CA PRO A 464 9.62 -5.18 7.28
C PRO A 464 9.54 -4.69 5.82
N LEU A 465 10.12 -5.46 4.90
CA LEU A 465 10.01 -5.16 3.48
C LEU A 465 8.54 -4.97 3.08
N PRO A 466 8.23 -3.98 2.22
CA PRO A 466 6.87 -3.77 1.75
C PRO A 466 6.30 -5.01 1.05
N PHE A 467 4.99 -5.23 1.16
CA PHE A 467 4.34 -6.42 0.60
C PHE A 467 4.47 -6.53 -0.91
N ALA A 468 4.34 -5.42 -1.66
CA ALA A 468 4.49 -5.45 -3.11
C ALA A 468 5.93 -5.76 -3.52
N ILE A 469 6.92 -5.27 -2.76
CA ILE A 469 8.34 -5.54 -3.03
C ILE A 469 8.67 -7.01 -2.76
N THR A 470 8.17 -7.56 -1.65
CA THR A 470 8.32 -8.99 -1.34
C THR A 470 7.68 -9.86 -2.43
N ASP A 471 6.47 -9.51 -2.85
CA ASP A 471 5.74 -10.23 -3.90
C ASP A 471 6.43 -10.14 -5.27
N LEU A 472 7.00 -8.99 -5.60
CA LEU A 472 7.85 -8.77 -6.78
C LEU A 472 9.08 -9.69 -6.78
N LEU A 473 9.82 -9.73 -5.66
CA LEU A 473 11.02 -10.56 -5.56
C LEU A 473 10.70 -12.05 -5.71
N LEU A 474 9.60 -12.50 -5.11
CA LEU A 474 9.13 -13.88 -5.27
C LEU A 474 8.62 -14.18 -6.69
N PHE A 475 7.98 -13.21 -7.35
CA PHE A 475 7.57 -13.35 -8.75
C PHE A 475 8.79 -13.58 -9.64
N TRP A 476 9.80 -12.72 -9.53
CA TRP A 476 11.03 -12.85 -10.31
C TRP A 476 11.83 -14.09 -9.93
N GLY A 477 11.80 -14.51 -8.66
CA GLY A 477 12.34 -15.80 -8.23
C GLY A 477 11.73 -16.98 -8.96
N TRP A 478 10.40 -17.04 -9.06
CA TRP A 478 9.75 -18.11 -9.81
C TRP A 478 9.93 -17.98 -11.33
N TRP A 479 9.91 -16.75 -11.85
CA TRP A 479 10.05 -16.49 -13.28
C TRP A 479 11.43 -16.88 -13.79
N THR A 480 12.49 -16.57 -13.04
CA THR A 480 13.86 -16.99 -13.37
C THR A 480 14.02 -18.49 -13.26
N LEU A 481 13.52 -19.12 -12.18
CA LEU A 481 13.73 -20.55 -11.94
C LEU A 481 12.91 -21.50 -12.81
N LYS A 482 11.88 -21.03 -13.53
CA LYS A 482 10.94 -21.90 -14.26
C LYS A 482 11.66 -22.81 -15.28
N ASP A 483 12.66 -22.26 -15.99
CA ASP A 483 13.41 -22.93 -17.06
C ASP A 483 14.84 -23.30 -16.66
N MET A 484 15.29 -22.92 -15.46
CA MET A 484 16.68 -23.13 -15.04
C MET A 484 17.04 -24.60 -14.81
N GLU A 485 18.23 -24.95 -15.27
CA GLU A 485 18.88 -26.23 -14.98
C GLU A 485 19.98 -26.09 -13.91
N ARG A 486 20.44 -27.25 -13.39
CA ARG A 486 21.47 -27.33 -12.33
C ARG A 486 22.76 -26.52 -12.60
N PRO A 487 23.39 -26.56 -13.79
CA PRO A 487 24.68 -25.92 -14.00
C PRO A 487 24.63 -24.39 -13.83
N GLU A 488 23.48 -23.77 -14.05
CA GLU A 488 23.32 -22.31 -13.93
C GLU A 488 23.24 -21.88 -12.46
N VAL A 489 22.56 -22.66 -11.62
CA VAL A 489 22.45 -22.37 -10.18
C VAL A 489 23.81 -22.57 -9.48
N ARG A 490 24.57 -23.59 -9.91
CA ARG A 490 25.89 -23.93 -9.34
C ARG A 490 27.01 -22.93 -9.65
N GLN A 491 26.79 -22.00 -10.58
CA GLN A 491 27.76 -20.97 -10.94
C GLN A 491 27.67 -19.72 -10.05
N LEU A 492 26.64 -19.61 -9.22
CA LEU A 492 26.47 -18.47 -8.32
C LEU A 492 27.53 -18.50 -7.21
N ASP A 493 28.00 -17.31 -6.80
CA ASP A 493 28.84 -17.19 -5.61
C ASP A 493 28.09 -17.70 -4.37
N GLU A 494 28.77 -18.55 -3.58
CA GLU A 494 28.18 -19.24 -2.45
C GLU A 494 27.69 -18.26 -1.36
N ALA A 495 28.40 -17.16 -1.12
CA ALA A 495 28.03 -16.19 -0.10
C ALA A 495 26.75 -15.43 -0.50
N PHE A 496 26.66 -15.00 -1.76
CA PHE A 496 25.45 -14.38 -2.31
C PHE A 496 24.28 -15.35 -2.34
N TYR A 497 24.53 -16.61 -2.72
CA TYR A 497 23.53 -17.67 -2.72
C TYR A 497 22.92 -17.89 -1.33
N VAL A 498 23.77 -18.03 -0.30
CA VAL A 498 23.34 -18.24 1.08
C VAL A 498 22.51 -17.05 1.59
N LYS A 499 22.91 -15.81 1.32
CA LYS A 499 22.10 -14.63 1.71
C LYS A 499 20.73 -14.63 1.04
N TYR A 500 20.66 -15.03 -0.23
CA TYR A 500 19.38 -15.13 -0.93
C TYR A 500 18.49 -16.23 -0.32
N LEU A 501 19.06 -17.38 0.06
CA LEU A 501 18.31 -18.41 0.78
C LEU A 501 17.85 -17.94 2.16
N GLN A 502 18.70 -17.24 2.92
CA GLN A 502 18.33 -16.65 4.21
C GLN A 502 17.13 -15.69 4.08
N PHE A 503 17.10 -14.87 3.02
CA PHE A 503 15.94 -14.04 2.70
C PHE A 503 14.68 -14.88 2.46
N LEU A 504 14.75 -15.95 1.65
CA LEU A 504 13.59 -16.81 1.40
C LEU A 504 13.10 -17.52 2.66
N VAL A 505 14.02 -17.99 3.51
CA VAL A 505 13.71 -18.59 4.81
C VAL A 505 13.01 -17.57 5.70
N PHE A 506 13.55 -16.35 5.80
CA PHE A 506 12.94 -15.26 6.56
C PHE A 506 11.51 -14.96 6.09
N ILE A 507 11.28 -14.84 4.79
CA ILE A 507 9.93 -14.59 4.24
C ILE A 507 9.00 -15.79 4.51
N SER A 508 9.51 -17.02 4.38
CA SER A 508 8.75 -18.23 4.65
C SER A 508 8.32 -18.36 6.11
N ALA A 509 9.11 -17.82 7.04
CA ALA A 509 8.86 -17.88 8.47
C ALA A 509 8.00 -16.72 8.99
N SER A 510 8.21 -15.51 8.47
CA SER A 510 7.67 -14.27 9.04
C SER A 510 6.46 -13.68 8.31
N SER A 511 6.20 -14.07 7.06
CA SER A 511 5.13 -13.45 6.27
C SER A 511 3.75 -13.70 6.88
N PRO A 512 2.88 -12.68 7.01
CA PRO A 512 1.54 -12.83 7.55
C PRO A 512 0.62 -13.65 6.63
N LEU A 513 0.94 -13.73 5.33
CA LEU A 513 0.13 -14.42 4.32
C LEU A 513 0.61 -15.87 4.15
N PRO A 514 -0.22 -16.89 4.47
CA PRO A 514 0.17 -18.29 4.34
C PRO A 514 0.56 -18.70 2.92
N GLU A 515 -0.11 -18.12 1.91
CA GLU A 515 0.21 -18.35 0.50
C GLU A 515 1.66 -17.92 0.19
N ILE A 516 2.06 -16.72 0.62
CA ILE A 516 3.41 -16.19 0.43
C ILE A 516 4.46 -17.03 1.16
N ARG A 517 4.17 -17.47 2.40
CA ARG A 517 5.05 -18.38 3.14
C ARG A 517 5.34 -19.67 2.35
N ASN A 518 4.29 -20.28 1.81
CA ASN A 518 4.41 -21.50 1.03
C ASN A 518 5.16 -21.30 -0.30
N ILE A 519 4.95 -20.17 -0.98
CA ILE A 519 5.65 -19.83 -2.23
C ILE A 519 7.15 -19.66 -1.99
N ALA A 520 7.53 -18.92 -0.94
CA ALA A 520 8.93 -18.73 -0.55
C ALA A 520 9.59 -20.06 -0.12
N TYR A 521 8.90 -20.85 0.71
CA TYR A 521 9.36 -22.19 1.12
C TYR A 521 9.62 -23.11 -0.07
N THR A 522 8.67 -23.16 -1.02
CA THR A 522 8.79 -24.04 -2.19
C THR A 522 9.91 -23.57 -3.12
N LEU A 523 10.10 -22.25 -3.26
CA LEU A 523 11.19 -21.68 -4.03
C LEU A 523 12.56 -22.02 -3.41
N CYS A 524 12.69 -21.88 -2.09
CA CYS A 524 13.88 -22.25 -1.33
C CYS A 524 14.22 -23.74 -1.55
N GLY A 525 13.23 -24.63 -1.42
CA GLY A 525 13.43 -26.07 -1.67
C GLY A 525 13.87 -26.38 -3.10
N ARG A 526 13.33 -25.67 -4.12
CA ARG A 526 13.74 -25.84 -5.51
C ARG A 526 15.19 -25.40 -5.74
N LEU A 527 15.61 -24.29 -5.15
CA LEU A 527 17.01 -23.81 -5.23
C LEU A 527 17.98 -24.80 -4.61
N LEU A 528 17.67 -25.31 -3.42
CA LEU A 528 18.49 -26.31 -2.72
C LEU A 528 18.58 -27.62 -3.51
N TYR A 529 17.52 -28.02 -4.20
CA TYR A 529 17.52 -29.20 -5.06
C TYR A 529 18.44 -29.04 -6.30
N LEU A 530 18.55 -27.83 -6.85
CA LEU A 530 19.37 -27.56 -8.04
C LEU A 530 20.87 -27.39 -7.72
N GLN A 531 21.21 -27.08 -6.46
CA GLN A 531 22.59 -26.86 -6.02
C GLN A 531 23.45 -28.12 -5.88
N HIS A 532 24.72 -27.91 -5.49
CA HIS A 532 25.58 -28.99 -5.00
C HIS A 532 25.09 -29.52 -3.64
N GLU A 533 25.09 -30.84 -3.49
CA GLU A 533 24.60 -31.53 -2.29
C GLU A 533 25.30 -31.06 -1.00
N SER A 534 26.60 -30.79 -1.07
CA SER A 534 27.38 -30.30 0.07
C SER A 534 26.91 -28.93 0.55
N VAL A 535 26.65 -28.00 -0.38
CA VAL A 535 26.19 -26.63 -0.07
C VAL A 535 24.77 -26.70 0.49
N SER A 536 23.89 -27.48 -0.14
CA SER A 536 22.50 -27.63 0.30
C SER A 536 22.41 -28.27 1.69
N PHE A 537 23.20 -29.31 1.97
CA PHE A 537 23.24 -29.95 3.28
C PHE A 537 23.81 -29.01 4.35
N ALA A 538 24.93 -28.34 4.06
CA ALA A 538 25.55 -27.38 4.98
C ALA A 538 24.58 -26.26 5.37
N PHE A 539 23.91 -25.65 4.39
CA PHE A 539 22.92 -24.60 4.64
C PHE A 539 21.74 -25.10 5.48
N ILE A 540 21.21 -26.28 5.16
CA ILE A 540 20.10 -26.88 5.92
C ILE A 540 20.51 -27.16 7.37
N ALA A 541 21.69 -27.75 7.58
CA ALA A 541 22.20 -28.07 8.90
C ALA A 541 22.41 -26.80 9.75
N ASP A 542 23.04 -25.77 9.16
CA ASP A 542 23.24 -24.44 9.77
C ASP A 542 21.90 -23.79 10.14
N THR A 543 20.92 -23.82 9.22
CA THR A 543 19.59 -23.25 9.48
C THR A 543 18.83 -24.00 10.57
N ILE A 544 18.97 -25.33 10.66
CA ILE A 544 18.32 -26.10 11.75
C ILE A 544 18.98 -25.79 13.09
N ALA A 545 20.31 -25.63 13.13
CA ALA A 545 21.06 -25.39 14.35
C ALA A 545 20.86 -23.97 14.91
N ASP A 546 20.97 -22.96 14.05
CA ASP A 546 21.20 -21.57 14.47
C ASP A 546 20.07 -20.59 14.10
N CYS A 547 19.04 -21.02 13.35
CA CYS A 547 17.95 -20.12 12.97
C CYS A 547 17.05 -19.78 14.18
N PRO A 548 16.72 -18.50 14.42
CA PRO A 548 15.86 -18.09 15.54
C PRO A 548 14.37 -18.44 15.34
N PHE A 549 13.98 -18.87 14.13
CA PHE A 549 12.59 -19.16 13.80
C PHE A 549 12.33 -20.67 13.87
N GLU A 550 11.63 -21.13 14.90
CA GLU A 550 11.31 -22.56 15.09
C GLU A 550 10.56 -23.16 13.89
N ASN A 551 9.61 -22.41 13.34
CA ASN A 551 8.87 -22.82 12.15
C ASN A 551 9.77 -22.96 10.90
N ALA A 552 10.86 -22.18 10.82
CA ALA A 552 11.86 -22.34 9.76
C ALA A 552 12.70 -23.60 9.96
N GLN A 553 13.12 -23.89 11.19
CA GLN A 553 13.86 -25.12 11.53
C GLN A 553 13.03 -26.37 11.13
N VAL A 554 11.76 -26.41 11.55
CA VAL A 554 10.80 -27.46 11.18
C VAL A 554 10.67 -27.58 9.65
N ALA A 555 10.54 -26.45 8.95
CA ALA A 555 10.45 -26.42 7.49
C ALA A 555 11.71 -26.99 6.83
N MET A 556 12.91 -26.67 7.35
CA MET A 556 14.18 -27.20 6.82
C MET A 556 14.31 -28.71 7.02
N VAL A 557 13.87 -29.27 8.14
CA VAL A 557 13.79 -30.74 8.31
C VAL A 557 12.86 -31.35 7.25
N GLY A 558 11.75 -30.69 6.95
CA GLY A 558 10.85 -31.07 5.86
C GLY A 558 11.51 -31.06 4.48
N ILE A 559 12.34 -30.06 4.18
CA ILE A 559 13.13 -30.01 2.93
C ILE A 559 14.19 -31.11 2.92
N LEU A 560 14.93 -31.30 4.00
CA LEU A 560 15.94 -32.34 4.14
C LEU A 560 15.34 -33.73 3.88
N LYS A 561 14.20 -34.01 4.51
CA LYS A 561 13.43 -35.25 4.31
C LYS A 561 13.18 -35.48 2.83
N ARG A 562 12.70 -34.46 2.13
CA ARG A 562 12.40 -34.53 0.70
C ARG A 562 13.69 -34.83 -0.07
N LEU A 563 14.75 -34.06 0.11
CA LEU A 563 16.00 -34.21 -0.64
C LEU A 563 16.71 -35.57 -0.44
N MET A 564 16.42 -36.28 0.66
CA MET A 564 16.99 -37.61 0.94
C MET A 564 16.13 -38.79 0.44
N ILE A 565 14.84 -38.59 0.14
CA ILE A 565 13.93 -39.66 -0.31
C ILE A 565 13.84 -39.69 -1.86
N PRO A 566 14.13 -40.82 -2.52
CA PRO A 566 14.12 -40.91 -3.99
C PRO A 566 12.77 -40.73 -4.70
N ASP A 567 11.61 -40.96 -4.04
CA ASP A 567 10.43 -41.50 -4.74
C ASP A 567 9.15 -40.64 -4.90
N GLU A 568 9.14 -39.33 -4.60
CA GLU A 568 7.96 -38.48 -4.92
C GLU A 568 8.30 -37.11 -5.56
N ILE A 569 9.55 -36.67 -5.41
CA ILE A 569 10.08 -35.41 -5.97
C ILE A 569 10.05 -35.45 -7.48
N SER A 570 10.44 -36.57 -8.08
CA SER A 570 10.50 -36.73 -9.53
C SER A 570 9.14 -36.69 -10.21
N ASP A 571 8.03 -36.58 -9.48
CA ASP A 571 6.69 -36.52 -10.05
C ASP A 571 6.01 -35.17 -9.78
N GLN A 572 6.21 -34.52 -8.62
CA GLN A 572 5.64 -33.19 -8.37
C GLN A 572 6.56 -32.03 -8.82
N LEU A 573 7.88 -32.15 -8.67
CA LEU A 573 8.84 -31.15 -9.18
C LEU A 573 9.12 -31.33 -10.67
N SER A 574 8.94 -32.54 -11.23
CA SER A 574 8.94 -32.76 -12.68
C SER A 574 7.63 -32.35 -13.36
N LYS A 575 6.47 -32.43 -12.67
CA LYS A 575 5.20 -31.83 -13.14
C LYS A 575 5.23 -30.30 -13.12
N LEU A 576 6.21 -29.71 -12.42
CA LEU A 576 6.58 -28.29 -12.55
C LEU A 576 7.56 -28.04 -13.71
N ARG A 577 7.91 -29.07 -14.53
CA ARG A 577 8.46 -28.88 -15.87
C ARG A 577 7.32 -28.74 -16.88
N ILE A 578 7.55 -27.88 -17.86
CA ILE A 578 6.73 -27.73 -19.05
C ILE A 578 6.85 -29.02 -19.88
N PRO A 579 5.76 -29.72 -20.24
CA PRO A 579 5.81 -30.71 -21.31
C PRO A 579 6.07 -29.99 -22.64
N ASP A 580 7.01 -30.50 -23.43
CA ASP A 580 7.42 -29.94 -24.72
C ASP A 580 6.23 -29.49 -25.59
N VAL A 581 6.30 -28.25 -26.06
CA VAL A 581 5.61 -27.76 -27.27
C VAL A 581 5.98 -28.69 -28.44
N PRO A 582 5.10 -28.97 -29.42
CA PRO A 582 5.25 -30.10 -30.33
C PRO A 582 6.60 -30.11 -31.07
N THR A 583 7.45 -31.07 -30.68
CA THR A 583 8.52 -31.73 -31.44
C THR A 583 9.29 -30.88 -32.47
N ARG A 584 10.52 -30.49 -32.11
CA ARG A 584 11.65 -30.66 -33.05
C ARG A 584 12.10 -32.11 -32.92
N GLU A 585 11.77 -32.92 -33.93
CA GLU A 585 12.24 -34.31 -34.04
C GLU A 585 13.78 -34.35 -33.96
N GLY A 586 14.34 -35.16 -33.07
CA GLY A 586 15.72 -35.64 -33.19
C GLY A 586 16.71 -35.35 -32.05
N VAL A 587 16.27 -35.10 -30.81
CA VAL A 587 17.20 -35.09 -29.67
C VAL A 587 16.77 -36.13 -28.64
N GLU A 588 17.51 -37.23 -28.55
CA GLU A 588 17.42 -38.18 -27.43
C GLU A 588 17.84 -37.46 -26.14
N HIS A 589 16.87 -37.05 -25.32
CA HIS A 589 17.15 -36.52 -23.99
C HIS A 589 17.59 -37.65 -23.06
N GLN A 590 18.88 -37.62 -22.69
CA GLN A 590 19.43 -38.44 -21.62
C GLN A 590 18.65 -38.15 -20.32
N LYS A 591 18.12 -39.20 -19.68
CA LYS A 591 17.50 -39.12 -18.35
C LYS A 591 18.51 -38.49 -17.38
N ALA A 592 18.21 -37.28 -16.92
CA ALA A 592 18.99 -36.62 -15.87
C ALA A 592 19.05 -37.52 -14.64
N SER A 593 20.26 -37.93 -14.27
CA SER A 593 20.57 -38.71 -13.08
C SER A 593 20.04 -38.00 -11.82
N GLN A 594 19.13 -38.69 -11.12
CA GLN A 594 18.58 -38.26 -9.84
C GLN A 594 19.70 -38.17 -8.80
N THR A 595 19.81 -37.04 -8.11
CA THR A 595 20.70 -36.85 -6.96
C THR A 595 19.83 -36.59 -5.76
N THR A 596 19.59 -37.66 -4.99
CA THR A 596 19.23 -37.57 -3.58
C THR A 596 20.49 -37.25 -2.79
N ILE A 597 20.40 -36.45 -1.72
CA ILE A 597 21.55 -36.26 -0.82
C ILE A 597 21.96 -37.64 -0.31
N PRO A 598 23.19 -38.10 -0.59
CA PRO A 598 23.62 -39.44 -0.19
C PRO A 598 23.76 -39.49 1.33
N THR A 599 23.39 -40.62 1.89
CA THR A 599 23.58 -40.92 3.31
C THR A 599 25.05 -41.24 3.58
N THR A 600 25.89 -40.20 3.68
CA THR A 600 27.30 -40.35 4.09
C THR A 600 27.37 -40.47 5.62
N PRO A 601 28.41 -41.12 6.18
CA PRO A 601 28.61 -41.20 7.63
C PRO A 601 28.61 -39.81 8.30
N GLU A 602 29.24 -38.81 7.67
CA GLU A 602 29.29 -37.43 8.16
C GLU A 602 27.90 -36.77 8.22
N HIS A 603 27.06 -36.98 7.20
CA HIS A 603 25.68 -36.50 7.22
C HIS A 603 24.86 -37.17 8.33
N VAL A 604 25.04 -38.48 8.53
CA VAL A 604 24.35 -39.23 9.59
C VAL A 604 24.74 -38.72 10.97
N ASP A 605 26.03 -38.51 11.22
CA ASP A 605 26.51 -38.02 12.52
C ASP A 605 26.00 -36.60 12.81
N THR A 606 26.00 -35.73 11.79
CA THR A 606 25.43 -34.37 11.90
C THR A 606 23.93 -34.41 12.19
N ILE A 607 23.17 -35.25 11.48
CA ILE A 607 21.72 -35.43 11.70
C ILE A 607 21.45 -35.94 13.12
N LYS A 608 22.21 -36.92 13.60
CA LYS A 608 22.11 -37.44 14.98
C LYS A 608 22.33 -36.34 16.01
N SER A 609 23.32 -35.47 15.79
CA SER A 609 23.57 -34.30 16.63
C SER A 609 22.38 -33.34 16.65
N LEU A 610 21.84 -33.00 15.49
CA LEU A 610 20.69 -32.09 15.37
C LEU A 610 19.42 -32.66 16.02
N CYS A 611 19.15 -33.96 15.87
CA CYS A 611 18.04 -34.63 16.55
C CYS A 611 18.13 -34.50 18.08
N ASN A 612 19.33 -34.70 18.63
CA ASN A 612 19.56 -34.59 20.08
C ASN A 612 19.44 -33.14 20.56
N ALA A 613 19.98 -32.17 19.81
CA ALA A 613 19.85 -30.75 20.12
C ALA A 613 18.37 -30.31 20.17
N ALA A 614 17.52 -30.85 19.28
CA ALA A 614 16.08 -30.56 19.30
C ALA A 614 15.38 -31.01 20.60
N LEU A 615 15.84 -32.11 21.23
CA LEU A 615 15.33 -32.56 22.53
C LEU A 615 15.80 -31.64 23.66
N GLU A 616 17.05 -31.17 23.60
CA GLU A 616 17.61 -30.25 24.60
C GLU A 616 16.96 -28.85 24.55
N GLN A 617 16.46 -28.44 23.39
CA GLN A 617 15.76 -27.18 23.19
C GLN A 617 14.27 -27.23 23.60
N GLU A 618 13.76 -28.39 24.03
CA GLU A 618 12.34 -28.62 24.39
C GLU A 618 11.33 -28.24 23.28
N ASN A 619 11.77 -28.17 22.01
CA ASN A 619 10.92 -27.78 20.90
C ASN A 619 10.07 -28.97 20.40
N THR A 620 8.82 -29.05 20.86
CA THR A 620 7.89 -30.15 20.58
C THR A 620 7.63 -30.34 19.08
N HIS A 621 7.43 -29.27 18.33
CA HIS A 621 7.17 -29.33 16.89
C HIS A 621 8.38 -29.85 16.10
N LEU A 622 9.60 -29.46 16.49
CA LEU A 622 10.82 -29.95 15.87
C LEU A 622 11.04 -31.43 16.17
N VAL A 623 10.79 -31.87 17.41
CA VAL A 623 10.87 -33.29 17.81
C VAL A 623 9.89 -34.16 17.02
N ILE A 624 8.63 -33.74 16.87
CA ILE A 624 7.62 -34.45 16.06
C ILE A 624 8.10 -34.61 14.61
N THR A 625 8.69 -33.53 14.07
CA THR A 625 9.17 -33.52 12.68
C THR A 625 10.38 -34.45 12.50
N TRP A 626 11.28 -34.52 13.48
CA TRP A 626 12.39 -35.47 13.48
C TRP A 626 11.94 -36.92 13.61
N LEU A 627 10.94 -37.23 14.44
CA LEU A 627 10.36 -38.57 14.50
C LEU A 627 9.78 -39.00 13.15
N ASN A 628 9.05 -38.09 12.49
CA ASN A 628 8.50 -38.30 11.15
C ASN A 628 9.59 -38.43 10.07
N PHE A 629 10.72 -37.77 10.24
CA PHE A 629 11.88 -37.89 9.38
C PHE A 629 12.53 -39.28 9.55
N LEU A 630 12.85 -39.68 10.79
CA LEU A 630 13.49 -40.95 11.10
C LEU A 630 12.65 -42.16 10.65
N SER A 631 11.32 -42.08 10.77
CA SER A 631 10.41 -43.15 10.33
C SER A 631 10.40 -43.35 8.81
N THR A 632 10.84 -42.36 8.04
CA THR A 632 10.76 -42.37 6.57
C THR A 632 12.09 -42.53 5.87
N VAL A 633 13.16 -41.86 6.33
CA VAL A 633 14.48 -41.91 5.68
C VAL A 633 15.26 -43.17 6.07
N LYS A 634 14.90 -43.83 7.19
CA LYS A 634 15.51 -45.10 7.67
C LYS A 634 17.05 -45.04 7.72
N LEU A 635 17.60 -44.00 8.35
CA LEU A 635 19.05 -43.76 8.43
C LEU A 635 19.80 -44.80 9.27
N ASP A 636 19.30 -45.10 10.46
CA ASP A 636 19.88 -46.02 11.43
C ASP A 636 18.79 -46.49 12.40
N CYS A 637 18.39 -47.75 12.30
CA CYS A 637 17.33 -48.33 13.15
C CYS A 637 17.71 -48.36 14.64
N GLY A 638 19.00 -48.49 14.96
CA GLY A 638 19.47 -48.49 16.35
C GLY A 638 19.33 -47.10 16.97
N PHE A 639 19.82 -46.08 16.30
CA PHE A 639 19.66 -44.70 16.75
C PHE A 639 18.20 -44.26 16.81
N ALA A 640 17.37 -44.65 15.83
CA ALA A 640 15.95 -44.32 15.83
C ALA A 640 15.21 -44.90 17.06
N GLY A 641 15.55 -46.13 17.46
CA GLY A 641 15.04 -46.74 18.69
C GLY A 641 15.51 -46.02 19.95
N ASP A 642 16.81 -45.74 20.05
CA ASP A 642 17.38 -45.01 21.20
C ASP A 642 16.78 -43.60 21.33
N TYR A 643 16.58 -42.92 20.21
CA TYR A 643 15.97 -41.59 20.16
C TYR A 643 14.50 -41.63 20.61
N ALA A 644 13.73 -42.62 20.14
CA ALA A 644 12.34 -42.82 20.56
C ALA A 644 12.22 -43.04 22.08
N GLU A 645 13.09 -43.86 22.66
CA GLU A 645 13.11 -44.12 24.11
C GLU A 645 13.46 -42.86 24.92
N ARG A 646 14.32 -41.99 24.37
CA ARG A 646 14.64 -40.69 25.00
C ARG A 646 13.45 -39.74 24.92
N VAL A 647 12.74 -39.69 23.80
CA VAL A 647 11.52 -38.87 23.64
C VAL A 647 10.43 -39.35 24.61
N GLU A 648 10.22 -40.66 24.75
CA GLU A 648 9.26 -41.23 25.70
C GLU A 648 9.53 -40.84 27.16
N LYS A 649 10.79 -40.61 27.53
CA LYS A 649 11.16 -40.18 28.89
C LYS A 649 10.83 -38.71 29.16
N VAL A 650 10.82 -37.87 28.13
CA VAL A 650 10.61 -36.41 28.22
C VAL A 650 9.16 -36.02 27.88
N ILE A 651 8.39 -36.90 27.24
CA ILE A 651 7.02 -36.62 26.79
C ILE A 651 6.05 -36.24 27.92
N ASP A 652 6.27 -36.77 29.13
CA ASP A 652 5.43 -36.48 30.29
C ASP A 652 5.68 -35.09 30.87
N GLU A 653 6.79 -34.44 30.47
CA GLU A 653 7.17 -33.07 30.86
C GLU A 653 6.60 -32.00 29.90
N VAL A 654 6.10 -32.40 28.73
CA VAL A 654 5.49 -31.48 27.74
C VAL A 654 4.18 -30.92 28.29
N GLU A 655 4.03 -29.59 28.37
CA GLU A 655 2.82 -29.00 28.98
C GLU A 655 1.55 -29.20 28.14
N ASP A 656 1.62 -29.09 26.80
CA ASP A 656 0.46 -29.16 25.90
C ASP A 656 0.00 -30.62 25.64
N GLU A 657 -1.29 -30.89 25.89
CA GLU A 657 -1.90 -32.21 25.74
C GLU A 657 -2.06 -32.65 24.27
N ASN A 658 -2.25 -31.70 23.35
CA ASN A 658 -2.31 -31.98 21.91
C ASN A 658 -0.93 -32.38 21.39
N ASP A 659 0.12 -31.67 21.79
CA ASP A 659 1.50 -31.99 21.41
C ASP A 659 1.90 -33.36 21.96
N ARG A 660 1.58 -33.68 23.22
CA ARG A 660 1.76 -35.02 23.78
C ARG A 660 1.09 -36.11 22.94
N THR A 661 -0.15 -35.86 22.51
CA THR A 661 -0.90 -36.81 21.68
C THR A 661 -0.24 -37.00 20.31
N LEU A 662 0.22 -35.92 19.69
CA LEU A 662 0.93 -35.96 18.40
C LEU A 662 2.27 -36.68 18.50
N ILE A 663 3.04 -36.47 19.58
CA ILE A 663 4.31 -37.15 19.82
C ILE A 663 4.06 -38.66 20.01
N ARG A 664 3.05 -39.08 20.80
CA ARG A 664 2.68 -40.50 20.96
C ARG A 664 2.31 -41.13 19.62
N LEU A 665 1.54 -40.43 18.79
CA LEU A 665 1.19 -40.91 17.45
C LEU A 665 2.43 -41.07 16.56
N ALA A 666 3.36 -40.12 16.61
CA ALA A 666 4.61 -40.18 15.85
C ALA A 666 5.52 -41.32 16.31
N LEU A 667 5.60 -41.58 17.62
CA LEU A 667 6.30 -42.72 18.20
C LEU A 667 5.69 -44.06 17.77
N ASP A 668 4.36 -44.18 17.79
CA ASP A 668 3.65 -45.36 17.31
C ASP A 668 3.93 -45.65 15.82
N VAL A 669 4.05 -44.60 15.00
CA VAL A 669 4.41 -44.72 13.59
C VAL A 669 5.86 -45.18 13.45
N LEU A 670 6.79 -44.57 14.19
CA LEU A 670 8.20 -44.93 14.16
C LEU A 670 8.41 -46.39 14.59
N ALA A 671 7.78 -46.83 15.68
CA ALA A 671 7.84 -48.20 16.20
C ALA A 671 7.27 -49.26 15.25
N LYS A 672 6.39 -48.88 14.31
CA LYS A 672 5.90 -49.78 13.25
C LYS A 672 6.85 -49.85 12.05
N THR A 673 7.74 -48.87 11.89
CA THR A 673 8.64 -48.75 10.74
C THR A 673 10.07 -49.23 11.02
N VAL A 674 10.53 -49.11 12.27
CA VAL A 674 11.76 -49.68 12.83
C VAL A 674 11.50 -51.14 13.17
#